data_AF-A0A669BWS8-F1
#
_entry.id   AF-A0A669BWS8-F1
#
_cell.length_a   1.000
_cell.length_b   1.000
_cell.length_c   1.000
_cell.angle_alpha   90.00
_cell.angle_beta   90.00
_cell.angle_gamma   90.00
#
_symmetry.space_group_name_H-M   'P 1'
#
loop_
_entity.id
_entity.type
_entity.pdbx_description
1 polymer ?
#
loop_
_entity_poly.entity_id
_entity_poly.type
_entity_poly.pdbx_seq_one_letter_code
_entity_poly.pdbx_strand_id
1 'polypeptide(L)'
;MTRALKRSNIAKSQCKVANLRPSAPNTVGMSATDMSGVLDILRLLYRHTQTLEEFSDSIVFREGQKAALIEQTDTNRFKSFVRSVFVCFDKELQQVASCKQICSLPELLAFVLNTLKRKRKRNVLAHGYNFQTLAQEDRDADFLKFQGDVTQSAAYIHGSDLWKKVTMRLGTDITQYLLESCSVFVAVPPSCVFQVCGPPVYDRVSMTMASSGFFLQPGVRKHNRTKIESCRGSVSLKQKRTVVNPAASKKMKRRNKGGKKGKRKRETGEEEEVAVCSRKRRRVASIEHQQAIQPVGSEKEGQVVPVESAPPAAFKQPVEMPTLEGGPSWRSGIFPPLPPSQCFIRTLGFLYGGRGMRGFLLNRRKKTAHGSRRLQGQDLVRIVFFEGLAYLNGVERKPKKLPQRFFGMVPLFRQLLQQHRSCSYTKILQRLCPSIEESNAGQGELNSLLPQHCAPHRVYLFVRECLSSVIPQELWGSDQNRLHFFARVRTFLRSGKFERLSLAELMWKIKVNDCDWLKRSKTGCFPPSELAYRTQVLGQFLAWLLDGYVTGLVRACFYATESIGQKNAIRFYRQEVWAKLQDLAFRGHLSKGQMEELTPAQVASLPKGTVISRLRFIPKTDGMRPITRVIGADAKTRLYRGRVRDLLDMLRACVRATPSLLGSTVWGMTDIHKVLCSLAPAQKEKPQPLYFVKVDVSGAYESLPHDKLIEVIGQALSPVHDELFTIRRYAKIWADSHEGLKKAFVRQADFLEDNMGSTNMKGFLTSLQRKGKVHHAILVEQHFCSDLHGREALQFFTQMLTGSVVQYGKKTYRQCRGIPQGSVVSSLLCCLCYGHMENLLFKDIPGHKGYIRPRCTSVSSSLYTYIPIMGRRGRSFCALDLVHCSCYFALLVLCRCLMRLVDDFLLITPDQHEAQAFLKILLAGVPQYGLAVNPQKVVLNFQVSGSVASCPDIRILPPHCLFPWCGLLLDTHKLDVYKDYSSYAGLSLRYSLTLGSSHSAGQQMKRKLMAILRLKCHALFFDLKTNSLEAVYKNIYKLVLLHACRFHVCAQSLPFGQTVSKNPVFFLQLIWEMAQYCNKLIRRSNKGLILGDKAQTGIVQYEAVELLFCLCFLLVLSQHRLLYKDLLAHLHKRKRSLERRLGDLRLARVRQAASPRTPVDFLAIQT
;
A
#
# COMPACT_ATOMS: atom_id res chain seq x y z
N MET A 1 98.92 -5.95 -42.58
CA MET A 1 99.68 -5.07 -41.65
C MET A 1 98.84 -4.75 -40.41
N THR A 2 99.49 -4.21 -39.38
CA THR A 2 99.02 -3.55 -38.13
C THR A 2 97.88 -2.51 -38.26
N ARG A 3 97.16 -2.00 -37.22
CA ARG A 3 97.05 -2.12 -35.72
C ARG A 3 95.59 -1.67 -35.35
N ALA A 4 94.86 -1.99 -34.26
CA ALA A 4 95.08 -2.36 -32.84
C ALA A 4 95.26 -1.16 -31.86
N LEU A 5 94.67 -1.07 -30.64
CA LEU A 5 93.79 -1.96 -29.82
C LEU A 5 93.22 -1.26 -28.53
N LYS A 6 92.39 -1.98 -27.71
CA LYS A 6 91.90 -1.72 -26.29
C LYS A 6 90.67 -0.77 -26.12
N ARG A 7 89.61 -1.06 -25.31
CA ARG A 7 89.38 -1.54 -23.90
C ARG A 7 89.52 -0.40 -22.85
N SER A 8 88.76 -0.28 -21.74
CA SER A 8 87.52 -0.89 -21.17
C SER A 8 87.15 -0.11 -19.86
N ASN A 9 86.05 -0.29 -19.09
CA ASN A 9 85.04 -1.36 -18.99
C ASN A 9 83.66 -0.92 -18.37
N ILE A 10 82.79 -1.91 -18.14
CA ILE A 10 81.43 -2.00 -17.54
C ILE A 10 81.04 -1.07 -16.35
N ALA A 11 79.88 -0.40 -16.49
CA ALA A 11 78.81 -0.29 -15.48
C ALA A 11 77.45 -0.01 -16.18
N LYS A 12 76.35 -0.72 -15.87
CA LYS A 12 75.00 -0.46 -16.42
C LYS A 12 73.86 -0.90 -15.49
N SER A 13 72.88 -0.02 -15.32
CA SER A 13 71.49 -0.35 -14.95
C SER A 13 70.54 0.14 -16.07
N GLN A 14 69.41 -0.53 -16.28
CA GLN A 14 68.64 -0.42 -17.53
C GLN A 14 67.38 0.45 -17.42
N CYS A 15 67.01 1.10 -18.54
CA CYS A 15 65.75 1.82 -18.69
C CYS A 15 64.62 0.93 -19.27
N LYS A 16 63.37 1.39 -19.16
CA LYS A 16 62.16 0.58 -19.31
C LYS A 16 61.72 0.39 -20.76
N VAL A 17 61.30 -0.84 -21.09
CA VAL A 17 60.47 -1.14 -22.29
C VAL A 17 59.00 -1.17 -21.87
N ALA A 18 58.13 -0.54 -22.67
CA ALA A 18 56.69 -0.55 -22.43
C ALA A 18 56.00 -1.75 -23.10
N ASN A 19 55.14 -2.45 -22.37
CA ASN A 19 54.39 -3.60 -22.88
C ASN A 19 52.88 -3.44 -22.61
N LEU A 20 52.07 -3.66 -23.64
CA LEU A 20 50.61 -3.53 -23.61
C LEU A 20 49.98 -4.66 -22.78
N ARG A 21 49.03 -4.32 -21.90
CA ARG A 21 48.25 -5.31 -21.14
C ARG A 21 46.82 -5.43 -21.71
N PRO A 22 46.26 -6.65 -21.88
CA PRO A 22 44.86 -6.81 -22.23
C PRO A 22 43.95 -6.32 -21.10
N SER A 23 42.83 -5.71 -21.47
CA SER A 23 41.85 -5.16 -20.51
C SER A 23 40.99 -6.27 -19.89
N ALA A 24 41.14 -6.48 -18.58
CA ALA A 24 40.33 -7.42 -17.83
C ALA A 24 38.83 -7.02 -17.83
N PRO A 25 37.90 -7.98 -17.80
CA PRO A 25 36.47 -7.68 -17.70
C PRO A 25 36.15 -7.02 -16.36
N ASN A 26 35.42 -5.90 -16.40
CA ASN A 26 35.06 -5.13 -15.21
C ASN A 26 34.10 -5.90 -14.29
N THR A 27 34.65 -6.67 -13.35
CA THR A 27 33.97 -7.03 -12.11
C THR A 27 33.59 -5.76 -11.35
N VAL A 28 32.36 -5.68 -10.85
CA VAL A 28 31.86 -4.47 -10.16
C VAL A 28 32.53 -4.38 -8.80
N GLY A 29 33.55 -3.53 -8.68
CA GLY A 29 34.33 -3.34 -7.46
C GLY A 29 33.47 -2.86 -6.28
N MET A 30 33.37 -3.67 -5.23
CA MET A 30 32.69 -3.34 -3.98
C MET A 30 33.65 -2.71 -2.95
N SER A 31 34.05 -1.45 -3.14
CA SER A 31 34.94 -0.76 -2.19
C SER A 31 34.79 0.77 -2.13
N ALA A 32 33.56 1.27 -2.09
CA ALA A 32 33.26 2.64 -1.64
C ALA A 32 32.02 2.65 -0.73
N THR A 33 32.14 3.25 0.46
CA THR A 33 31.04 3.34 1.46
C THR A 33 30.14 4.54 1.19
N ASP A 34 29.27 4.42 0.18
CA ASP A 34 28.30 5.47 -0.14
C ASP A 34 27.10 5.50 0.83
N MET A 35 27.29 6.27 1.91
CA MET A 35 26.25 6.60 2.90
C MET A 35 25.42 7.83 2.51
N SER A 36 25.75 8.56 1.42
CA SER A 36 25.16 9.87 1.10
C SER A 36 23.64 9.80 0.97
N GLY A 37 23.14 8.84 0.17
CA GLY A 37 21.71 8.62 -0.05
C GLY A 37 20.91 8.19 1.17
N VAL A 38 21.54 7.89 2.33
CA VAL A 38 20.85 7.69 3.61
C VAL A 38 20.91 8.94 4.49
N LEU A 39 22.06 9.64 4.51
CA LEU A 39 22.17 10.92 5.20
C LEU A 39 21.17 11.94 4.65
N ASP A 40 20.94 11.96 3.34
CA ASP A 40 19.93 12.82 2.73
C ASP A 40 18.49 12.43 3.13
N ILE A 41 18.21 11.15 3.41
CA ILE A 41 16.93 10.73 3.98
C ILE A 41 16.76 11.24 5.42
N LEU A 42 17.81 11.19 6.23
CA LEU A 42 17.78 11.69 7.62
C LEU A 42 17.60 13.21 7.66
N ARG A 43 18.36 13.95 6.84
CA ARG A 43 18.26 15.41 6.65
C ARG A 43 16.89 15.87 6.12
N LEU A 44 16.15 15.00 5.41
CA LEU A 44 14.77 15.25 4.97
C LEU A 44 13.71 14.96 6.05
N LEU A 45 14.08 14.37 7.19
CA LEU A 45 13.15 13.93 8.26
C LEU A 45 13.39 14.58 9.63
N TYR A 46 14.57 15.15 9.85
CA TYR A 46 15.00 15.75 11.12
C TYR A 46 15.66 17.10 10.86
N ARG A 47 15.44 18.07 11.76
CA ARG A 47 16.03 19.42 11.63
C ARG A 47 17.55 19.39 11.82
N HIS A 48 18.03 18.54 12.73
CA HIS A 48 19.46 18.32 12.99
C HIS A 48 19.81 16.85 12.76
N THR A 49 20.95 16.59 12.14
CA THR A 49 21.51 15.26 11.86
C THR A 49 23.02 15.40 11.97
N GLN A 50 23.59 14.82 13.02
CA GLN A 50 25.02 14.89 13.37
C GLN A 50 25.58 13.49 13.58
N THR A 51 26.90 13.32 13.50
CA THR A 51 27.57 12.16 14.11
C THR A 51 27.51 12.25 15.65
N LEU A 52 27.77 11.14 16.36
CA LEU A 52 27.85 11.16 17.82
C LEU A 52 29.03 12.00 18.34
N GLU A 53 30.10 12.14 17.55
CA GLU A 53 31.26 13.01 17.79
C GLU A 53 30.88 14.50 17.65
N GLU A 54 30.28 14.90 16.52
CA GLU A 54 29.73 16.24 16.32
C GLU A 54 28.68 16.63 17.38
N PHE A 55 27.91 15.65 17.88
CA PHE A 55 26.94 15.87 18.93
C PHE A 55 27.63 16.10 20.28
N SER A 56 28.61 15.28 20.67
CA SER A 56 29.33 15.44 21.94
C SER A 56 30.13 16.75 21.98
N ASP A 57 30.80 17.11 20.87
CA ASP A 57 31.62 18.32 20.77
C ASP A 57 30.80 19.62 20.86
N SER A 58 29.48 19.52 20.62
CA SER A 58 28.53 20.62 20.77
C SER A 58 28.04 20.84 22.22
N ILE A 59 28.35 19.92 23.14
CA ILE A 59 27.89 19.98 24.53
C ILE A 59 29.00 20.54 25.45
N VAL A 60 28.60 21.53 26.25
CA VAL A 60 29.37 22.07 27.38
C VAL A 60 28.64 21.67 28.66
N PHE A 61 29.36 21.04 29.59
CA PHE A 61 28.82 20.63 30.89
C PHE A 61 28.65 21.82 31.85
N ARG A 62 27.98 21.62 33.00
CA ARG A 62 27.90 22.64 34.08
C ARG A 62 29.28 23.07 34.57
N GLU A 63 30.20 22.12 34.55
CA GLU A 63 31.59 22.21 34.98
C GLU A 63 32.49 22.95 33.95
N GLY A 64 31.91 23.58 32.91
CA GLY A 64 32.61 24.39 31.91
C GLY A 64 33.40 23.61 30.85
N GLN A 65 33.65 22.32 31.09
CA GLN A 65 34.34 21.42 30.17
C GLN A 65 33.45 21.03 28.99
N LYS A 66 34.05 20.78 27.81
CA LYS A 66 33.38 20.15 26.66
C LYS A 66 33.31 18.64 26.82
N ALA A 67 32.27 18.01 26.29
CA ALA A 67 32.12 16.55 26.29
C ALA A 67 33.01 15.88 25.22
N ALA A 68 34.32 15.82 25.46
CA ALA A 68 35.27 15.12 24.60
C ALA A 68 35.06 13.59 24.66
N LEU A 69 34.35 13.04 23.68
CA LEU A 69 33.98 11.61 23.65
C LEU A 69 35.10 10.68 23.15
N ILE A 70 36.07 11.20 22.40
CA ILE A 70 37.16 10.43 21.78
C ILE A 70 38.52 10.91 22.31
N GLU A 71 39.36 9.98 22.76
CA GLU A 71 40.76 10.25 23.12
C GLU A 71 41.74 9.79 22.04
N GLN A 72 42.98 10.31 22.08
CA GLN A 72 44.03 9.85 21.17
C GLN A 72 44.38 8.38 21.39
N THR A 73 44.32 7.90 22.62
CA THR A 73 44.51 6.49 23.05
C THR A 73 43.40 5.54 22.60
N ASP A 74 42.26 6.02 22.11
CA ASP A 74 41.13 5.16 21.78
C ASP A 74 41.41 4.22 20.59
N THR A 75 40.93 2.98 20.70
CA THR A 75 41.03 2.00 19.61
C THR A 75 40.31 2.51 18.34
N ASN A 76 40.85 2.15 17.17
CA ASN A 76 40.21 2.46 15.89
C ASN A 76 38.79 1.88 15.78
N ARG A 77 38.48 0.80 16.50
CA ARG A 77 37.13 0.22 16.63
C ARG A 77 36.15 1.16 17.34
N PHE A 78 36.58 1.86 18.40
CA PHE A 78 35.75 2.86 19.09
C PHE A 78 35.60 4.14 18.28
N LYS A 79 36.71 4.69 17.74
CA LYS A 79 36.70 5.86 16.85
C LYS A 79 35.79 5.66 15.63
N SER A 80 35.89 4.50 14.98
CA SER A 80 35.00 4.11 13.86
C SER A 80 33.54 3.92 14.32
N PHE A 81 33.31 3.38 15.52
CA PHE A 81 31.96 3.23 16.06
C PHE A 81 31.27 4.58 16.29
N VAL A 82 31.90 5.54 16.98
CA VAL A 82 31.32 6.86 17.25
C VAL A 82 30.96 7.58 15.94
N ARG A 83 31.86 7.55 14.94
CA ARG A 83 31.62 8.07 13.58
C ARG A 83 30.55 7.33 12.79
N SER A 84 30.22 6.10 13.18
CA SER A 84 29.15 5.29 12.57
C SER A 84 27.77 5.51 13.23
N VAL A 85 27.69 6.26 14.33
CA VAL A 85 26.44 6.58 15.03
C VAL A 85 25.98 7.98 14.63
N PHE A 86 24.74 8.09 14.15
CA PHE A 86 24.10 9.36 13.81
C PHE A 86 23.01 9.72 14.82
N VAL A 87 23.08 10.92 15.37
CA VAL A 87 22.11 11.48 16.33
C VAL A 87 21.22 12.49 15.60
N CYS A 88 19.91 12.31 15.69
CA CYS A 88 18.92 13.13 15.00
C CYS A 88 17.85 13.67 15.96
N PHE A 89 17.58 14.97 15.91
CA PHE A 89 16.65 15.66 16.82
C PHE A 89 16.02 16.91 16.18
N ASP A 90 14.91 17.39 16.77
CA ASP A 90 14.23 18.63 16.36
C ASP A 90 14.33 19.76 17.41
N LYS A 91 14.68 19.41 18.66
CA LYS A 91 14.86 20.32 19.79
C LYS A 91 16.27 20.17 20.32
N GLU A 92 16.94 21.30 20.52
CA GLU A 92 18.24 21.38 21.19
C GLU A 92 18.08 21.11 22.70
N LEU A 93 19.16 20.68 23.36
CA LEU A 93 19.17 20.34 24.78
C LEU A 93 18.99 21.62 25.63
N GLN A 94 17.88 21.70 26.38
CA GLN A 94 17.50 22.93 27.13
C GLN A 94 17.96 22.96 28.60
N GLN A 95 18.61 21.90 29.08
CA GLN A 95 19.13 21.80 30.45
C GLN A 95 20.64 21.56 30.40
N VAL A 96 21.38 22.24 31.27
CA VAL A 96 22.81 22.00 31.42
C VAL A 96 22.98 20.67 32.15
N ALA A 97 23.63 19.70 31.50
CA ALA A 97 23.90 18.37 32.04
C ALA A 97 25.18 18.39 32.91
N SER A 98 25.30 17.47 33.87
CA SER A 98 26.57 17.17 34.54
C SER A 98 27.27 15.99 33.86
N CYS A 99 28.60 15.97 33.94
CA CYS A 99 29.42 14.85 33.48
C CYS A 99 29.34 13.62 34.42
N LYS A 100 28.80 13.79 35.65
CA LYS A 100 28.77 12.72 36.66
C LYS A 100 27.99 11.50 36.20
N GLN A 101 28.63 10.33 36.37
CA GLN A 101 27.97 9.04 36.26
C GLN A 101 27.38 8.67 37.63
N ILE A 102 26.05 8.56 37.69
CA ILE A 102 25.30 8.30 38.92
C ILE A 102 24.86 6.83 38.99
N CYS A 103 24.85 6.12 37.86
CA CYS A 103 24.40 4.74 37.72
C CYS A 103 25.16 4.01 36.60
N SER A 104 25.06 2.69 36.53
CA SER A 104 25.59 1.89 35.41
C SER A 104 24.72 2.00 34.16
N LEU A 105 25.25 1.56 32.99
CA LEU A 105 24.46 1.48 31.76
C LEU A 105 23.26 0.50 31.88
N PRO A 106 23.39 -0.71 32.44
CA PRO A 106 22.24 -1.58 32.71
C PRO A 106 21.14 -0.90 33.53
N GLU A 107 21.49 -0.25 34.65
CA GLU A 107 20.54 0.49 35.50
C GLU A 107 19.83 1.63 34.75
N LEU A 108 20.61 2.43 34.00
CA LEU A 108 20.06 3.52 33.20
C LEU A 108 19.13 3.01 32.09
N LEU A 109 19.49 1.91 31.44
CA LEU A 109 18.69 1.30 30.40
C LEU A 109 17.38 0.72 30.98
N ALA A 110 17.43 0.08 32.14
CA ALA A 110 16.25 -0.37 32.88
C ALA A 110 15.34 0.81 33.24
N PHE A 111 15.89 1.86 33.85
CA PHE A 111 15.15 3.08 34.22
C PHE A 111 14.45 3.72 33.01
N VAL A 112 15.16 3.87 31.89
CA VAL A 112 14.60 4.43 30.64
C VAL A 112 13.52 3.51 30.08
N LEU A 113 13.72 2.19 30.02
CA LEU A 113 12.74 1.24 29.49
C LEU A 113 11.47 1.18 30.36
N ASN A 114 11.62 1.09 31.68
CA ASN A 114 10.53 1.11 32.66
C ASN A 114 9.74 2.42 32.54
N THR A 115 10.44 3.56 32.47
CA THR A 115 9.85 4.89 32.27
C THR A 115 9.09 5.01 30.95
N LEU A 116 9.66 4.54 29.83
CA LEU A 116 9.04 4.58 28.51
C LEU A 116 7.73 3.77 28.47
N LYS A 117 7.73 2.57 29.07
CA LYS A 117 6.54 1.70 29.13
C LYS A 117 5.46 2.25 30.06
N ARG A 118 5.80 2.59 31.31
CA ARG A 118 4.84 3.15 32.29
C ARG A 118 4.22 4.46 31.76
N LYS A 119 5.00 5.35 31.14
CA LYS A 119 4.50 6.58 30.48
C LYS A 119 3.91 6.35 29.07
N ARG A 120 3.79 5.10 28.60
CA ARG A 120 3.29 4.68 27.27
C ARG A 120 3.91 5.45 26.08
N LYS A 121 5.16 5.91 26.21
CA LYS A 121 5.90 6.64 25.17
C LYS A 121 6.29 5.72 24.00
N ARG A 122 6.08 6.18 22.76
CA ARG A 122 6.58 5.47 21.55
C ARG A 122 8.07 5.73 21.35
N ASN A 123 8.89 4.72 21.58
CA ASN A 123 10.33 4.73 21.33
C ASN A 123 10.78 3.34 20.84
N VAL A 124 11.63 3.26 19.82
CA VAL A 124 12.13 2.00 19.24
C VAL A 124 12.88 1.15 20.26
N LEU A 125 13.53 1.78 21.25
CA LEU A 125 14.22 1.09 22.34
C LEU A 125 13.27 0.21 23.16
N ALA A 126 12.01 0.60 23.27
CA ALA A 126 10.96 -0.14 23.98
C ALA A 126 10.22 -1.18 23.10
N HIS A 127 10.71 -1.44 21.87
CA HIS A 127 10.35 -2.65 21.12
C HIS A 127 11.16 -3.83 21.71
N GLY A 128 10.55 -5.02 21.81
CA GLY A 128 11.22 -6.21 22.34
C GLY A 128 11.25 -6.32 23.88
N TYR A 129 11.10 -5.21 24.61
CA TYR A 129 10.94 -5.23 26.07
C TYR A 129 9.49 -5.60 26.44
N ASN A 130 9.27 -6.72 27.13
CA ASN A 130 7.94 -7.18 27.54
C ASN A 130 7.83 -7.16 29.07
N PHE A 131 6.96 -6.30 29.62
CA PHE A 131 6.65 -6.32 31.06
C PHE A 131 6.02 -7.66 31.45
N GLN A 132 6.51 -8.28 32.53
CA GLN A 132 5.84 -9.41 33.16
C GLN A 132 4.55 -8.90 33.84
N THR A 133 3.47 -9.67 33.75
CA THR A 133 2.12 -9.19 34.13
C THR A 133 1.96 -8.87 35.62
N LEU A 134 2.74 -9.51 36.49
CA LEU A 134 2.75 -9.23 37.93
C LEU A 134 3.27 -7.82 38.25
N ALA A 135 4.36 -7.41 37.57
CA ALA A 135 5.00 -6.09 37.74
C ALA A 135 4.20 -4.91 37.15
N GLN A 136 2.93 -5.11 36.77
CA GLN A 136 2.02 -4.05 36.35
C GLN A 136 1.11 -3.56 37.49
N GLU A 137 0.97 -4.32 38.58
CA GLU A 137 0.13 -3.99 39.73
C GLU A 137 0.96 -3.47 40.91
N ASP A 138 2.21 -3.92 41.04
CA ASP A 138 3.18 -3.42 42.02
C ASP A 138 3.53 -1.94 41.80
N ARG A 139 3.31 -1.11 42.84
CA ARG A 139 3.76 0.29 42.84
C ARG A 139 5.25 0.42 43.14
N ASP A 140 5.77 -0.50 43.95
CA ASP A 140 7.08 -0.38 44.60
C ASP A 140 8.20 -1.12 43.84
N ALA A 141 7.88 -1.70 42.67
CA ALA A 141 8.84 -2.38 41.82
C ALA A 141 9.96 -1.46 41.31
N ASP A 142 11.18 -1.76 41.76
CA ASP A 142 12.46 -1.07 41.51
C ASP A 142 12.66 -0.65 40.04
N PHE A 143 12.81 0.65 39.81
CA PHE A 143 12.95 1.24 38.49
C PHE A 143 14.32 0.96 37.83
N LEU A 144 15.37 0.67 38.61
CA LEU A 144 16.73 0.44 38.12
C LEU A 144 16.98 -1.03 37.71
N LYS A 145 16.04 -1.93 37.97
CA LYS A 145 16.06 -3.34 37.54
C LYS A 145 15.13 -3.58 36.34
N PHE A 146 15.46 -4.56 35.50
CA PHE A 146 14.61 -4.96 34.39
C PHE A 146 13.37 -5.71 34.91
N GLN A 147 12.18 -5.21 34.56
CA GLN A 147 10.86 -5.72 34.95
C GLN A 147 10.28 -6.66 33.87
N GLY A 148 11.17 -7.31 33.10
CA GLY A 148 10.83 -8.12 31.94
C GLY A 148 11.98 -8.32 30.95
N ASP A 149 11.73 -9.11 29.90
CA ASP A 149 12.80 -9.63 29.03
C ASP A 149 13.37 -8.57 28.08
N VAL A 150 14.71 -8.50 27.99
CA VAL A 150 15.43 -7.50 27.19
C VAL A 150 15.87 -8.10 25.86
N THR A 151 15.24 -7.69 24.76
CA THR A 151 15.58 -8.15 23.40
C THR A 151 15.83 -6.98 22.44
N GLN A 152 16.11 -7.28 21.16
CA GLN A 152 16.20 -6.29 20.06
C GLN A 152 17.21 -5.14 20.32
N SER A 153 16.81 -3.89 20.05
CA SER A 153 17.64 -2.69 20.25
C SER A 153 18.16 -2.53 21.68
N ALA A 154 17.38 -2.93 22.69
CA ALA A 154 17.80 -2.84 24.08
C ALA A 154 18.92 -3.83 24.39
N ALA A 155 18.80 -5.09 23.94
CA ALA A 155 19.87 -6.08 24.06
C ALA A 155 21.15 -5.66 23.32
N TYR A 156 21.01 -5.00 22.15
CA TYR A 156 22.15 -4.46 21.39
C TYR A 156 22.91 -3.35 22.12
N ILE A 157 22.25 -2.54 22.95
CA ILE A 157 22.93 -1.56 23.82
C ILE A 157 23.53 -2.26 25.05
N HIS A 158 22.74 -3.09 25.73
CA HIS A 158 23.12 -3.78 26.97
C HIS A 158 24.40 -4.61 26.81
N GLY A 159 24.48 -5.43 25.76
CA GLY A 159 25.61 -6.31 25.45
C GLY A 159 26.77 -5.62 24.73
N SER A 160 26.93 -4.29 24.80
CA SER A 160 27.93 -3.56 24.03
C SER A 160 28.84 -2.67 24.88
N ASP A 161 30.10 -3.07 25.02
CA ASP A 161 31.12 -2.33 25.77
C ASP A 161 31.45 -0.96 25.15
N LEU A 162 31.16 -0.79 23.86
CA LEU A 162 31.24 0.50 23.18
C LEU A 162 30.18 1.47 23.72
N TRP A 163 28.95 1.00 23.98
CA TRP A 163 27.91 1.80 24.64
C TRP A 163 28.21 2.03 26.13
N LYS A 164 28.79 1.04 26.83
CA LYS A 164 29.32 1.25 28.20
C LYS A 164 30.32 2.42 28.20
N LYS A 165 31.33 2.39 27.31
CA LYS A 165 32.34 3.47 27.22
C LYS A 165 31.75 4.83 26.83
N VAL A 166 30.75 4.89 25.95
CA VAL A 166 30.01 6.15 25.71
C VAL A 166 29.35 6.68 26.99
N THR A 167 28.74 5.81 27.79
CA THR A 167 28.07 6.18 29.05
C THR A 167 29.07 6.71 30.09
N MET A 168 30.24 6.08 30.22
CA MET A 168 31.34 6.54 31.09
C MET A 168 31.85 7.96 30.72
N ARG A 169 31.68 8.41 29.46
CA ARG A 169 32.24 9.67 28.94
C ARG A 169 31.23 10.81 28.84
N LEU A 170 29.95 10.49 28.60
CA LEU A 170 28.88 11.49 28.49
C LEU A 170 28.08 11.65 29.81
N GLY A 171 28.33 10.80 30.80
CA GLY A 171 27.59 10.80 32.07
C GLY A 171 26.16 10.28 31.94
N THR A 172 25.45 10.23 33.07
CA THR A 172 24.08 9.69 33.13
C THR A 172 23.08 10.58 32.38
N ASP A 173 23.12 11.90 32.60
CA ASP A 173 22.17 12.88 32.04
C ASP A 173 22.07 12.83 30.50
N ILE A 174 23.22 12.95 29.82
CA ILE A 174 23.28 13.00 28.35
C ILE A 174 22.90 11.64 27.76
N THR A 175 23.32 10.55 28.41
CA THR A 175 22.97 9.19 27.97
C THR A 175 21.45 8.95 28.11
N GLN A 176 20.81 9.43 29.19
CA GLN A 176 19.34 9.39 29.30
C GLN A 176 18.68 10.20 28.18
N TYR A 177 19.15 11.41 27.89
CA TYR A 177 18.62 12.26 26.83
C TYR A 177 18.72 11.60 25.44
N LEU A 178 19.87 10.98 25.14
CA LEU A 178 20.11 10.22 23.91
C LEU A 178 19.13 9.04 23.74
N LEU A 179 18.83 8.31 24.82
CA LEU A 179 17.96 7.13 24.77
C LEU A 179 16.47 7.48 24.80
N GLU A 180 16.05 8.48 25.58
CA GLU A 180 14.65 8.85 25.77
C GLU A 180 14.14 9.83 24.70
N SER A 181 14.96 10.80 24.26
CA SER A 181 14.52 11.96 23.46
C SER A 181 15.08 12.01 22.03
N CYS A 182 16.35 11.68 21.81
CA CYS A 182 16.94 11.67 20.48
C CYS A 182 16.50 10.45 19.64
N SER A 183 16.60 10.56 18.31
CA SER A 183 16.53 9.41 17.40
C SER A 183 17.95 9.04 16.97
N VAL A 184 18.42 7.86 17.37
CA VAL A 184 19.80 7.41 17.09
C VAL A 184 19.80 6.26 16.08
N PHE A 185 20.68 6.38 15.09
CA PHE A 185 20.86 5.41 14.00
C PHE A 185 22.30 4.90 13.96
N VAL A 186 22.48 3.62 13.67
CA VAL A 186 23.81 2.98 13.54
C VAL A 186 24.04 2.59 12.08
N ALA A 187 25.18 2.99 11.53
CA ALA A 187 25.59 2.65 10.17
C ALA A 187 26.05 1.20 10.03
N VAL A 188 25.69 0.63 8.88
CA VAL A 188 26.05 -0.71 8.44
C VAL A 188 26.53 -0.59 6.99
N PRO A 189 27.86 -0.53 6.76
CA PRO A 189 28.44 -0.47 5.42
C PRO A 189 27.93 -1.59 4.49
N PRO A 190 27.87 -1.37 3.17
CA PRO A 190 28.34 -0.17 2.47
C PRO A 190 27.39 1.04 2.48
N SER A 191 26.10 0.88 2.76
CA SER A 191 25.08 1.87 2.32
C SER A 191 23.79 1.98 3.15
N CYS A 192 23.71 1.40 4.36
CA CYS A 192 22.47 1.37 5.13
C CYS A 192 22.65 1.76 6.60
N VAL A 193 21.56 2.11 7.29
CA VAL A 193 21.54 2.31 8.75
C VAL A 193 20.35 1.56 9.37
N PHE A 194 20.39 1.33 10.68
CA PHE A 194 19.20 0.94 11.46
C PHE A 194 18.98 1.86 12.66
N GLN A 195 17.72 2.11 13.02
CA GLN A 195 17.36 2.89 14.20
C GLN A 195 17.46 2.03 15.48
N VAL A 196 18.08 2.57 16.52
CA VAL A 196 18.21 1.91 17.83
C VAL A 196 17.18 2.45 18.83
N CYS A 197 17.15 3.77 19.03
CA CYS A 197 16.25 4.45 19.97
C CYS A 197 15.55 5.68 19.34
N GLY A 198 14.66 6.29 20.13
CA GLY A 198 13.85 7.45 19.76
C GLY A 198 12.51 7.09 19.12
N PRO A 199 11.66 8.08 18.83
CA PRO A 199 10.39 7.87 18.13
C PRO A 199 10.61 7.18 16.77
N PRO A 200 9.83 6.14 16.41
CA PRO A 200 10.09 5.36 15.20
C PRO A 200 10.05 6.23 13.92
N VAL A 201 11.15 6.26 13.18
CA VAL A 201 11.31 7.15 12.01
C VAL A 201 10.25 6.90 10.92
N TYR A 202 9.69 5.69 10.85
CA TYR A 202 8.59 5.39 9.95
C TYR A 202 7.30 6.15 10.25
N ASP A 203 7.08 6.69 11.45
CA ASP A 203 5.91 7.52 11.75
C ASP A 203 6.08 8.96 11.18
N ARG A 204 7.32 9.46 11.07
CA ARG A 204 7.64 10.72 10.34
C ARG A 204 7.42 10.58 8.84
N VAL A 205 7.72 9.40 8.27
CA VAL A 205 7.50 9.11 6.84
C VAL A 205 6.00 9.04 6.54
N SER A 206 5.43 10.19 6.18
CA SER A 206 4.05 10.32 5.74
C SER A 206 3.81 9.50 4.47
N MET A 207 3.01 8.43 4.57
CA MET A 207 2.42 7.81 3.37
C MET A 207 1.55 8.87 2.68
N THR A 208 1.67 9.02 1.36
CA THR A 208 1.16 10.20 0.62
C THR A 208 -0.38 10.24 0.40
N MET A 209 -1.14 9.66 1.33
CA MET A 209 -2.43 10.21 1.76
C MET A 209 -2.12 11.56 2.43
N ALA A 210 -2.27 12.66 1.70
CA ALA A 210 -1.75 13.95 2.11
C ALA A 210 -2.23 14.37 3.51
N SER A 211 -1.30 14.81 4.36
CA SER A 211 -1.60 15.59 5.55
C SER A 211 -2.46 16.78 5.12
N SER A 212 -3.74 16.72 5.50
CA SER A 212 -4.77 17.62 4.95
C SER A 212 -4.79 18.92 5.77
N GLY A 213 -3.65 19.62 5.75
CA GLY A 213 -3.44 20.89 6.44
C GLY A 213 -3.88 22.07 5.57
N PHE A 214 -4.67 22.97 6.14
CA PHE A 214 -5.10 24.20 5.48
C PHE A 214 -4.19 25.34 5.97
N PHE A 215 -3.25 25.77 5.12
CA PHE A 215 -2.42 26.95 5.39
C PHE A 215 -2.76 28.04 4.39
N LEU A 216 -3.48 29.07 4.86
CA LEU A 216 -3.51 30.37 4.20
C LEU A 216 -2.22 31.09 4.55
N GLN A 217 -1.21 31.04 3.67
CA GLN A 217 -0.15 32.04 3.71
C GLN A 217 -0.76 33.39 3.27
N PRO A 218 -0.60 34.48 4.05
CA PRO A 218 -0.84 35.82 3.56
C PRO A 218 -0.01 36.08 2.30
N GLY A 219 -0.57 36.76 1.31
CA GLY A 219 0.06 36.94 0.01
C GLY A 219 1.35 37.75 0.09
N VAL A 220 2.50 37.06 0.13
CA VAL A 220 3.83 37.69 0.01
C VAL A 220 3.92 38.37 -1.36
N ARG A 221 3.87 39.71 -1.36
CA ARG A 221 4.07 40.51 -2.57
C ARG A 221 5.45 40.22 -3.15
N LYS A 222 5.53 40.03 -4.47
CA LYS A 222 6.82 39.91 -5.16
C LYS A 222 7.60 41.21 -4.97
N HIS A 223 8.82 41.11 -4.45
CA HIS A 223 9.88 42.08 -4.74
C HIS A 223 11.07 41.34 -5.33
N ASN A 224 11.64 41.91 -6.38
CA ASN A 224 12.82 41.37 -7.04
C ASN A 224 14.04 41.60 -6.14
N ARG A 225 14.89 40.58 -5.98
CA ARG A 225 16.25 40.77 -5.48
C ARG A 225 17.18 41.04 -6.65
N THR A 226 17.53 42.31 -6.85
CA THR A 226 18.81 42.68 -7.47
C THR A 226 19.98 42.32 -6.52
N LYS A 227 21.20 42.33 -7.05
CA LYS A 227 22.43 41.92 -6.36
C LYS A 227 23.08 43.08 -5.57
N ILE A 228 24.18 42.72 -4.88
CA ILE A 228 25.39 43.53 -4.59
C ILE A 228 25.43 44.37 -3.30
N GLU A 229 26.40 43.97 -2.46
CA GLU A 229 27.37 44.69 -1.59
C GLU A 229 27.02 45.74 -0.51
N SER A 230 27.70 45.52 0.63
CA SER A 230 28.48 46.42 1.50
C SER A 230 27.95 47.76 2.09
N CYS A 231 28.12 47.84 3.41
CA CYS A 231 28.72 48.94 4.19
C CYS A 231 28.05 50.34 4.35
N ARG A 232 28.00 50.75 5.64
CA ARG A 232 27.90 52.13 6.18
C ARG A 232 26.63 52.94 5.80
N GLY A 233 26.51 54.15 6.36
CA GLY A 233 25.57 55.18 5.89
C GLY A 233 24.42 55.52 6.85
N SER A 234 24.70 56.35 7.85
CA SER A 234 23.73 56.97 8.76
C SER A 234 23.01 58.19 8.15
N VAL A 235 22.05 58.74 8.91
CA VAL A 235 21.44 60.10 8.80
C VAL A 235 20.18 60.25 7.94
N SER A 236 19.37 61.24 8.33
CA SER A 236 18.04 61.65 7.87
C SER A 236 18.12 62.63 6.67
N LEU A 237 17.02 63.02 6.01
CA LEU A 237 16.15 64.14 6.45
C LEU A 237 14.80 64.20 5.71
N LYS A 238 13.97 65.21 6.05
CA LYS A 238 12.60 65.45 5.55
C LYS A 238 12.59 66.60 4.53
N GLN A 239 11.66 66.60 3.56
CA GLN A 239 10.67 67.68 3.26
C GLN A 239 9.77 67.29 2.04
N LYS A 240 8.50 67.72 1.93
CA LYS A 240 7.95 68.98 1.34
C LYS A 240 8.62 69.34 0.00
N ARG A 241 7.98 69.79 -1.09
CA ARG A 241 6.67 70.44 -1.38
C ARG A 241 6.29 70.07 -2.87
N THR A 242 5.16 70.34 -3.55
CA THR A 242 3.97 71.20 -3.31
C THR A 242 2.66 70.53 -3.85
N VAL A 243 1.93 71.17 -4.79
CA VAL A 243 0.54 70.96 -5.29
C VAL A 243 0.46 71.53 -6.73
N VAL A 244 -0.42 71.04 -7.61
CA VAL A 244 -1.32 71.79 -8.55
C VAL A 244 -2.06 70.84 -9.52
N ASN A 245 -3.31 71.15 -9.88
CA ASN A 245 -4.16 70.44 -10.86
C ASN A 245 -4.21 71.18 -12.21
N PRO A 246 -4.80 70.59 -13.27
CA PRO A 246 -5.91 71.33 -13.91
C PRO A 246 -7.13 70.49 -14.40
N ALA A 247 -8.31 70.95 -13.97
CA ALA A 247 -9.53 71.24 -14.76
C ALA A 247 -10.35 70.17 -15.55
N ALA A 248 -11.64 70.54 -15.72
CA ALA A 248 -12.62 70.13 -16.76
C ALA A 248 -13.29 68.72 -16.67
N SER A 249 -14.61 68.54 -16.86
CA SER A 249 -15.69 69.56 -16.96
C SER A 249 -17.12 69.06 -16.61
N LYS A 250 -17.92 69.99 -16.03
CA LYS A 250 -19.34 70.34 -16.27
C LYS A 250 -20.53 69.35 -16.08
N LYS A 251 -21.51 69.90 -15.32
CA LYS A 251 -23.00 69.79 -15.42
C LYS A 251 -23.69 68.57 -14.75
N MET A 252 -24.49 68.78 -13.67
CA MET A 252 -25.89 69.32 -13.55
C MET A 252 -26.95 68.21 -13.74
N LYS A 253 -28.21 68.24 -13.25
CA LYS A 253 -29.09 69.02 -12.31
C LYS A 253 -30.31 68.07 -12.07
N ARG A 254 -31.23 68.12 -11.09
CA ARG A 254 -31.58 68.77 -9.78
C ARG A 254 -32.63 67.77 -9.17
N ARG A 255 -33.54 67.90 -8.19
CA ARG A 255 -34.06 68.77 -7.08
C ARG A 255 -34.92 67.76 -6.22
N ASN A 256 -35.29 67.86 -4.94
CA ASN A 256 -34.80 68.55 -3.73
C ASN A 256 -35.74 68.21 -2.53
N LYS A 257 -35.48 68.78 -1.33
CA LYS A 257 -36.29 68.76 -0.07
C LYS A 257 -36.23 67.42 0.69
N GLY A 258 -36.13 67.35 2.03
CA GLY A 258 -36.05 68.37 3.10
C GLY A 258 -36.93 67.96 4.30
N GLY A 259 -36.69 68.29 5.57
CA GLY A 259 -35.65 69.08 6.27
C GLY A 259 -36.05 69.27 7.76
N LYS A 260 -35.35 70.15 8.53
CA LYS A 260 -35.54 70.45 9.99
C LYS A 260 -35.06 69.35 10.98
N LYS A 261 -34.80 69.61 12.28
CA LYS A 261 -34.02 70.68 12.99
C LYS A 261 -33.91 70.32 14.50
N GLY A 262 -32.88 70.81 15.22
CA GLY A 262 -32.73 70.74 16.71
C GLY A 262 -31.67 69.74 17.20
N LYS A 263 -30.63 70.02 18.03
CA LYS A 263 -30.04 71.24 18.70
C LYS A 263 -30.29 71.45 20.23
N ARG A 264 -29.34 70.96 21.06
CA ARG A 264 -28.88 71.35 22.44
C ARG A 264 -27.79 70.30 22.84
N LYS A 265 -26.57 70.50 23.38
CA LYS A 265 -25.70 71.60 23.90
C LYS A 265 -25.65 71.84 25.43
N ARG A 266 -24.67 71.20 26.12
CA ARG A 266 -23.81 71.63 27.27
C ARG A 266 -22.89 70.43 27.64
N GLU A 267 -21.58 70.50 27.91
CA GLU A 267 -20.71 71.41 28.74
C GLU A 267 -20.85 71.09 30.24
N THR A 268 -19.82 70.92 31.09
CA THR A 268 -18.32 71.10 31.00
C THR A 268 -17.59 69.94 31.75
N GLY A 269 -16.27 69.69 31.69
CA GLY A 269 -15.14 70.38 32.39
C GLY A 269 -15.03 69.98 33.89
N GLU A 270 -13.88 69.74 34.54
CA GLU A 270 -12.45 69.59 34.18
C GLU A 270 -11.66 69.05 35.42
N GLU A 271 -10.33 68.84 35.32
CA GLU A 271 -9.29 68.57 36.37
C GLU A 271 -8.46 67.26 36.26
N GLU A 272 -7.24 67.28 36.82
CA GLU A 272 -6.09 66.41 36.49
C GLU A 272 -5.56 65.59 37.70
N GLU A 273 -4.81 64.51 37.43
CA GLU A 273 -3.38 64.39 37.84
C GLU A 273 -2.71 63.03 37.47
N VAL A 274 -1.62 63.10 36.69
CA VAL A 274 -0.25 62.57 36.95
C VAL A 274 0.04 61.06 37.27
N ALA A 275 1.24 60.60 36.84
CA ALA A 275 2.05 59.44 37.29
C ALA A 275 1.88 57.99 36.71
N VAL A 276 2.50 57.78 35.54
CA VAL A 276 3.63 56.82 35.30
C VAL A 276 3.59 55.37 35.85
N CYS A 277 3.26 54.44 34.94
CA CYS A 277 3.95 53.17 34.61
C CYS A 277 5.08 52.61 35.53
N SER A 278 4.98 51.32 35.91
CA SER A 278 6.18 50.45 36.05
C SER A 278 5.93 48.95 35.75
N ARG A 279 6.99 48.13 35.79
CA ARG A 279 7.08 46.81 35.12
C ARG A 279 6.99 45.61 36.08
N LYS A 280 6.43 44.50 35.55
CA LYS A 280 6.85 43.08 35.73
C LYS A 280 7.80 42.75 36.92
N ARG A 281 7.39 41.84 37.82
CA ARG A 281 7.92 40.44 37.87
C ARG A 281 7.24 39.53 38.90
N ARG A 282 7.49 38.24 38.73
CA ARG A 282 7.13 37.11 39.62
C ARG A 282 7.78 37.25 41.01
N ARG A 283 7.21 36.59 42.02
CA ARG A 283 7.85 35.42 42.66
C ARG A 283 6.83 34.53 43.40
N VAL A 284 7.29 33.33 43.76
CA VAL A 284 6.63 32.39 44.67
C VAL A 284 7.48 32.38 45.95
N ALA A 285 6.82 32.26 47.10
CA ALA A 285 7.44 31.87 48.36
C ALA A 285 6.45 31.01 49.15
N SER A 286 6.97 30.09 49.95
CA SER A 286 6.22 29.15 50.80
C SER A 286 7.05 28.92 52.05
N ILE A 287 6.45 29.09 53.24
CA ILE A 287 7.06 28.79 54.53
C ILE A 287 6.01 28.04 55.37
N GLU A 288 6.51 27.22 56.30
CA GLU A 288 5.78 26.27 57.14
C GLU A 288 5.36 26.95 58.48
N HIS A 289 4.86 26.34 59.56
CA HIS A 289 4.78 24.93 59.97
C HIS A 289 3.80 24.73 61.17
N GLN A 290 3.40 23.46 61.41
CA GLN A 290 3.16 22.82 62.74
C GLN A 290 1.89 22.97 63.64
N GLN A 291 1.62 21.82 64.30
CA GLN A 291 0.99 21.53 65.63
C GLN A 291 -0.55 21.51 65.86
N ALA A 292 -1.14 20.35 65.53
CA ALA A 292 -1.84 19.36 66.40
C ALA A 292 -2.78 19.75 67.58
N ILE A 293 -3.91 19.01 67.69
CA ILE A 293 -4.39 18.23 68.86
C ILE A 293 -5.64 17.37 68.46
N GLN A 294 -5.89 16.22 69.11
CA GLN A 294 -7.13 15.41 69.03
C GLN A 294 -7.76 15.25 70.43
N PRO A 295 -9.01 14.75 70.56
CA PRO A 295 -9.17 13.35 71.01
C PRO A 295 -10.43 12.55 70.54
N VAL A 296 -10.30 11.20 70.47
CA VAL A 296 -11.20 10.11 70.97
C VAL A 296 -12.71 10.09 70.59
N GLY A 297 -13.41 8.95 70.40
CA GLY A 297 -13.04 7.51 70.37
C GLY A 297 -14.19 6.56 70.79
N SER A 298 -14.00 5.22 70.68
CA SER A 298 -14.92 4.08 71.00
C SER A 298 -16.22 3.96 70.16
N GLU A 299 -16.74 2.80 69.71
CA GLU A 299 -16.83 1.38 70.16
C GLU A 299 -18.01 1.08 71.13
N LYS A 300 -18.73 -0.08 71.10
CA LYS A 300 -18.49 -1.40 70.43
C LYS A 300 -19.78 -2.25 70.24
N GLU A 301 -19.64 -3.36 69.47
CA GLU A 301 -20.31 -4.70 69.44
C GLU A 301 -21.77 -4.95 69.94
N GLY A 302 -22.51 -5.94 69.42
CA GLY A 302 -22.23 -7.02 68.44
C GLY A 302 -23.52 -7.45 67.69
N GLN A 303 -23.82 -8.71 67.33
CA GLN A 303 -23.11 -10.02 67.30
C GLN A 303 -23.94 -11.04 66.45
N VAL A 304 -23.59 -12.35 66.42
CA VAL A 304 -24.40 -13.52 65.91
C VAL A 304 -24.61 -13.60 64.35
N VAL A 305 -24.49 -14.70 63.56
CA VAL A 305 -24.43 -16.21 63.65
C VAL A 305 -25.80 -16.93 63.48
N PRO A 306 -25.95 -18.12 62.84
CA PRO A 306 -25.03 -18.91 61.97
C PRO A 306 -25.32 -18.74 60.45
N VAL A 307 -24.40 -18.83 59.46
CA VAL A 307 -23.29 -19.77 59.15
C VAL A 307 -23.80 -21.11 58.59
N GLU A 308 -23.49 -21.58 57.36
CA GLU A 308 -22.71 -21.03 56.21
C GLU A 308 -23.51 -21.21 54.86
N SER A 309 -23.07 -21.58 53.63
CA SER A 309 -21.78 -22.03 53.05
C SER A 309 -21.54 -21.59 51.58
N ALA A 310 -20.45 -22.06 50.94
CA ALA A 310 -19.84 -21.44 49.74
C ALA A 310 -19.60 -22.42 48.52
N PRO A 311 -18.71 -22.13 47.53
CA PRO A 311 -19.05 -21.43 46.28
C PRO A 311 -18.65 -22.21 44.98
N PRO A 312 -18.66 -21.62 43.76
CA PRO A 312 -17.49 -20.84 43.27
C PRO A 312 -17.80 -19.63 42.35
N ALA A 313 -16.78 -18.81 42.07
CA ALA A 313 -16.90 -17.50 41.43
C ALA A 313 -16.63 -17.44 39.91
N ALA A 314 -17.10 -16.38 39.22
CA ALA A 314 -16.85 -16.14 37.79
C ALA A 314 -16.86 -14.66 37.35
N PHE A 315 -15.98 -13.81 37.91
CA PHE A 315 -15.82 -12.42 37.44
C PHE A 315 -15.25 -12.35 36.01
N LYS A 316 -15.86 -11.51 35.15
CA LYS A 316 -15.38 -11.23 33.78
C LYS A 316 -15.23 -9.73 33.56
N GLN A 317 -14.00 -9.25 33.63
CA GLN A 317 -13.66 -7.87 33.24
C GLN A 317 -13.87 -7.65 31.72
N PRO A 318 -14.50 -6.55 31.29
CA PRO A 318 -14.49 -6.13 29.89
C PRO A 318 -13.15 -5.46 29.53
N VAL A 319 -12.46 -5.95 28.50
CA VAL A 319 -11.19 -5.39 28.03
C VAL A 319 -11.34 -3.93 27.58
N GLU A 320 -10.58 -3.02 28.19
CA GLU A 320 -10.56 -1.61 27.79
C GLU A 320 -10.08 -1.41 26.35
N MET A 321 -10.78 -0.52 25.65
CA MET A 321 -10.27 0.13 24.44
C MET A 321 -9.55 1.43 24.85
N PRO A 322 -8.38 1.76 24.29
CA PRO A 322 -7.67 3.00 24.64
C PRO A 322 -8.57 4.21 24.37
N THR A 323 -8.88 4.95 25.43
CA THR A 323 -9.73 6.13 25.40
C THR A 323 -9.09 7.25 24.58
N LEU A 324 -9.89 7.88 23.73
CA LEU A 324 -9.49 9.12 23.07
C LEU A 324 -9.59 10.27 24.08
N GLU A 325 -8.63 11.18 24.06
CA GLU A 325 -8.46 12.24 25.04
C GLU A 325 -9.64 13.23 25.09
N GLY A 326 -9.82 13.86 26.26
CA GLY A 326 -10.42 15.20 26.40
C GLY A 326 -11.83 15.41 25.85
N GLY A 327 -12.85 15.14 26.67
CA GLY A 327 -14.20 15.68 26.42
C GLY A 327 -14.19 17.22 26.51
N PRO A 328 -14.54 17.97 25.45
CA PRO A 328 -14.38 19.43 25.44
C PRO A 328 -15.36 20.13 26.39
N SER A 329 -14.84 21.07 27.18
CA SER A 329 -15.62 21.96 28.04
C SER A 329 -16.39 22.99 27.20
N TRP A 330 -17.69 23.13 27.45
CA TRP A 330 -18.58 23.99 26.66
C TRP A 330 -18.57 25.47 27.10
N ARG A 331 -17.38 26.07 27.30
CA ARG A 331 -17.22 27.53 27.52
C ARG A 331 -15.91 28.09 26.92
N SER A 332 -15.84 28.21 25.59
CA SER A 332 -14.99 29.21 24.91
C SER A 332 -15.47 29.45 23.48
N GLY A 333 -15.28 30.67 22.96
CA GLY A 333 -15.85 31.13 21.68
C GLY A 333 -15.14 30.64 20.41
N ILE A 334 -14.35 29.57 20.48
CA ILE A 334 -13.54 29.06 19.36
C ILE A 334 -14.11 27.71 18.91
N PHE A 335 -14.90 27.72 17.84
CA PHE A 335 -15.36 26.49 17.21
C PHE A 335 -14.17 25.71 16.63
N PRO A 336 -14.10 24.38 16.79
CA PRO A 336 -13.23 23.59 15.94
C PRO A 336 -13.66 23.77 14.48
N PRO A 337 -12.75 24.06 13.54
CA PRO A 337 -13.11 24.07 12.12
C PRO A 337 -13.61 22.68 11.70
N LEU A 338 -14.44 22.65 10.65
CA LEU A 338 -14.82 21.39 9.97
C LEU A 338 -13.57 20.52 9.78
N PRO A 339 -13.52 19.27 10.30
CA PRO A 339 -12.32 18.44 10.29
C PRO A 339 -11.71 18.37 8.87
N PRO A 340 -10.48 18.87 8.66
CA PRO A 340 -10.08 19.43 7.38
C PRO A 340 -10.01 18.35 6.30
N SER A 341 -11.04 18.33 5.44
CA SER A 341 -11.36 17.36 4.37
C SER A 341 -11.44 15.87 4.73
N GLN A 342 -11.07 15.43 5.94
CA GLN A 342 -10.95 14.00 6.30
C GLN A 342 -12.29 13.23 6.31
N CYS A 343 -13.43 13.93 6.31
CA CYS A 343 -14.76 13.35 6.12
C CYS A 343 -14.94 12.88 4.66
N PHE A 344 -14.57 11.62 4.40
CA PHE A 344 -14.67 10.96 3.11
C PHE A 344 -15.67 9.80 3.12
N ILE A 345 -16.72 9.90 2.32
CA ILE A 345 -17.73 8.85 2.12
C ILE A 345 -17.16 7.83 1.14
N ARG A 346 -17.11 6.55 1.53
CA ARG A 346 -16.39 5.49 0.79
C ARG A 346 -17.38 4.69 -0.05
N THR A 347 -17.05 4.40 -1.30
CA THR A 347 -17.84 3.49 -2.15
C THR A 347 -17.96 2.08 -1.56
N LEU A 348 -16.95 1.67 -0.77
CA LEU A 348 -16.99 0.46 0.07
C LEU A 348 -18.17 0.42 1.07
N GLY A 349 -18.76 1.56 1.42
CA GLY A 349 -19.83 1.68 2.41
C GLY A 349 -21.11 0.92 2.03
N PHE A 350 -21.42 0.82 0.73
CA PHE A 350 -22.56 0.06 0.21
C PHE A 350 -22.23 -1.35 -0.29
N LEU A 351 -20.97 -1.79 -0.24
CA LEU A 351 -20.62 -3.17 -0.61
C LEU A 351 -21.13 -4.19 0.41
N TYR A 352 -21.60 -5.31 -0.12
CA TYR A 352 -22.16 -6.46 0.58
C TYR A 352 -23.48 -6.12 1.31
N GLY A 353 -24.56 -6.78 0.87
CA GLY A 353 -25.94 -6.48 1.25
C GLY A 353 -26.24 -6.59 2.76
N GLY A 354 -27.32 -5.94 3.17
CA GLY A 354 -27.86 -5.97 4.53
C GLY A 354 -28.95 -7.04 4.71
N ARG A 355 -29.62 -7.01 5.88
CA ARG A 355 -30.77 -7.88 6.19
C ARG A 355 -32.07 -7.30 5.62
N GLY A 356 -32.09 -7.03 4.31
CA GLY A 356 -33.20 -6.34 3.61
C GLY A 356 -33.55 -4.97 4.20
N MET A 357 -34.76 -4.49 3.91
CA MET A 357 -35.31 -3.27 4.50
C MET A 357 -35.46 -3.32 6.03
N ARG A 358 -35.47 -4.51 6.66
CA ARG A 358 -35.40 -4.65 8.14
C ARG A 358 -34.04 -4.21 8.71
N GLY A 359 -32.97 -4.20 7.91
CA GLY A 359 -31.65 -3.71 8.30
C GLY A 359 -31.42 -2.21 8.07
N PHE A 360 -32.32 -1.56 7.32
CA PHE A 360 -32.24 -0.15 6.91
C PHE A 360 -32.28 0.81 8.10
N LEU A 361 -31.60 1.97 7.98
CA LEU A 361 -31.36 2.90 9.08
C LEU A 361 -32.66 3.38 9.75
N LEU A 362 -33.62 3.87 8.96
CA LEU A 362 -34.85 4.47 9.48
C LEU A 362 -35.85 3.43 10.04
N ASN A 363 -35.67 2.15 9.69
CA ASN A 363 -36.45 1.02 10.22
C ASN A 363 -35.92 0.46 11.54
N ARG A 364 -34.78 0.98 12.05
CA ARG A 364 -34.25 0.57 13.35
C ARG A 364 -35.12 1.10 14.50
N ARG A 365 -35.03 0.43 15.64
CA ARG A 365 -35.68 0.86 16.90
C ARG A 365 -34.64 1.45 17.85
N LYS A 366 -35.02 2.44 18.65
CA LYS A 366 -34.20 2.93 19.79
C LYS A 366 -34.49 2.01 20.99
N LYS A 367 -33.44 1.56 21.70
CA LYS A 367 -33.58 0.92 23.01
C LYS A 367 -34.02 1.95 24.07
N THR A 368 -34.88 1.51 24.96
CA THR A 368 -35.43 2.26 26.11
C THR A 368 -35.57 1.28 27.28
N ALA A 369 -35.71 1.77 28.52
CA ALA A 369 -35.85 0.91 29.70
C ALA A 369 -36.97 -0.15 29.52
N HIS A 370 -38.13 0.30 29.03
CA HIS A 370 -39.31 -0.56 28.75
C HIS A 370 -39.31 -1.16 27.33
N GLY A 371 -38.15 -1.55 26.78
CA GLY A 371 -38.04 -2.28 25.51
C GLY A 371 -37.51 -1.48 24.31
N SER A 372 -38.17 -1.59 23.14
CA SER A 372 -37.64 -1.04 21.88
C SER A 372 -38.71 -0.37 21.01
N ARG A 373 -38.64 0.97 20.91
CA ARG A 373 -39.62 1.82 20.18
C ARG A 373 -39.12 2.29 18.81
N ARG A 374 -40.05 2.65 17.92
CA ARG A 374 -39.73 3.29 16.62
C ARG A 374 -39.10 4.68 16.81
N LEU A 375 -38.35 5.13 15.81
CA LEU A 375 -37.73 6.46 15.78
C LEU A 375 -38.76 7.59 15.58
N GLN A 376 -38.53 8.71 16.26
CA GLN A 376 -39.23 9.98 16.12
C GLN A 376 -38.27 11.06 15.60
N GLY A 377 -38.78 12.21 15.17
CA GLY A 377 -37.98 13.30 14.58
C GLY A 377 -36.81 13.75 15.46
N GLN A 378 -37.01 13.82 16.78
CA GLN A 378 -35.95 14.15 17.75
C GLN A 378 -34.83 13.09 17.81
N ASP A 379 -35.17 11.79 17.72
CA ASP A 379 -34.15 10.73 17.66
C ASP A 379 -33.34 10.82 16.36
N LEU A 380 -33.99 11.19 15.26
CA LEU A 380 -33.31 11.33 13.97
C LEU A 380 -32.37 12.55 13.96
N VAL A 381 -32.79 13.70 14.51
CA VAL A 381 -31.91 14.87 14.72
C VAL A 381 -30.67 14.48 15.57
N ARG A 382 -30.82 13.67 16.61
CA ARG A 382 -29.70 13.12 17.41
C ARG A 382 -28.76 12.24 16.58
N ILE A 383 -29.32 11.32 15.78
CA ILE A 383 -28.56 10.43 14.89
C ILE A 383 -27.82 11.20 13.78
N VAL A 384 -28.36 12.31 13.27
CA VAL A 384 -27.72 13.09 12.19
C VAL A 384 -26.63 14.01 12.71
N PHE A 385 -26.88 14.75 13.80
CA PHE A 385 -26.03 15.89 14.20
C PHE A 385 -25.22 15.69 15.50
N PHE A 386 -25.51 14.67 16.32
CA PHE A 386 -24.97 14.55 17.68
C PHE A 386 -24.27 13.19 17.95
N GLU A 387 -24.99 12.15 18.39
CA GLU A 387 -24.39 10.88 18.84
C GLU A 387 -24.31 9.78 17.78
N GLY A 388 -24.92 10.00 16.60
CA GLY A 388 -24.86 9.03 15.51
C GLY A 388 -25.61 7.73 15.81
N LEU A 389 -25.13 6.63 15.21
CA LEU A 389 -25.70 5.28 15.41
C LEU A 389 -25.65 4.79 16.87
N ALA A 390 -24.77 5.34 17.72
CA ALA A 390 -24.67 4.96 19.12
C ALA A 390 -25.92 5.37 19.94
N TYR A 391 -26.66 6.39 19.48
CA TYR A 391 -27.91 6.84 20.10
C TYR A 391 -28.98 5.73 20.22
N LEU A 392 -28.99 4.80 19.26
CA LEU A 392 -29.91 3.65 19.25
C LEU A 392 -29.72 2.71 20.44
N ASN A 393 -28.51 2.70 21.01
CA ASN A 393 -28.10 1.85 22.13
C ASN A 393 -28.13 2.59 23.48
N GLY A 394 -28.65 3.82 23.54
CA GLY A 394 -28.76 4.61 24.78
C GLY A 394 -27.58 5.55 25.07
N VAL A 395 -26.62 5.70 24.15
CA VAL A 395 -25.52 6.68 24.32
C VAL A 395 -26.03 8.09 24.01
N GLU A 396 -26.17 8.93 25.02
CA GLU A 396 -26.57 10.34 24.89
C GLU A 396 -25.43 11.27 25.33
N ARG A 397 -25.20 12.37 24.59
CA ARG A 397 -24.15 13.36 24.87
C ARG A 397 -24.76 14.69 25.33
N LYS A 398 -24.02 15.45 26.16
CA LYS A 398 -24.41 16.82 26.51
C LYS A 398 -24.42 17.69 25.23
N PRO A 399 -25.42 18.58 25.04
CA PRO A 399 -26.56 18.86 25.92
C PRO A 399 -27.68 17.79 25.80
N LYS A 400 -28.40 17.49 26.90
CA LYS A 400 -29.54 16.53 26.89
C LYS A 400 -30.79 17.09 26.17
N LYS A 401 -31.17 18.35 26.42
CA LYS A 401 -32.17 19.08 25.60
C LYS A 401 -31.53 19.50 24.27
N LEU A 402 -32.30 19.50 23.17
CA LEU A 402 -31.81 20.01 21.87
C LEU A 402 -31.70 21.55 21.91
N PRO A 403 -30.64 22.17 21.35
CA PRO A 403 -30.60 23.62 21.17
C PRO A 403 -31.72 24.09 20.23
N GLN A 404 -32.24 25.32 20.45
CA GLN A 404 -33.40 25.89 19.76
C GLN A 404 -33.38 25.69 18.24
N ARG A 405 -32.23 25.92 17.57
CA ARG A 405 -32.06 25.71 16.12
C ARG A 405 -32.39 24.28 15.69
N PHE A 406 -31.91 23.28 16.44
CA PHE A 406 -32.16 21.85 16.15
C PHE A 406 -33.54 21.38 16.62
N PHE A 407 -34.12 22.02 17.64
CA PHE A 407 -35.50 21.78 18.05
C PHE A 407 -36.48 22.20 16.93
N GLY A 408 -36.25 23.35 16.29
CA GLY A 408 -37.01 23.81 15.12
C GLY A 408 -36.96 22.89 13.90
N MET A 409 -35.98 21.98 13.83
CA MET A 409 -35.88 20.98 12.75
C MET A 409 -36.76 19.73 13.00
N VAL A 410 -37.19 19.49 14.25
CA VAL A 410 -37.91 18.26 14.64
C VAL A 410 -39.19 18.01 13.82
N PRO A 411 -40.00 19.03 13.42
CA PRO A 411 -41.13 18.83 12.52
C PRO A 411 -40.72 18.25 11.15
N LEU A 412 -39.69 18.79 10.49
CA LEU A 412 -39.22 18.32 9.19
C LEU A 412 -38.67 16.89 9.26
N PHE A 413 -37.92 16.56 10.31
CA PHE A 413 -37.44 15.19 10.53
C PHE A 413 -38.56 14.23 10.98
N ARG A 414 -39.67 14.71 11.53
CA ARG A 414 -40.91 13.92 11.75
C ARG A 414 -41.63 13.66 10.43
N GLN A 415 -41.77 14.67 9.56
CA GLN A 415 -42.37 14.56 8.23
C GLN A 415 -41.60 13.58 7.34
N LEU A 416 -40.26 13.66 7.30
CA LEU A 416 -39.37 12.70 6.64
C LEU A 416 -39.63 11.26 7.13
N LEU A 417 -39.80 11.07 8.44
CA LEU A 417 -40.13 9.75 9.01
C LEU A 417 -41.56 9.29 8.72
N GLN A 418 -42.52 10.19 8.47
CA GLN A 418 -43.87 9.85 8.00
C GLN A 418 -43.84 9.43 6.52
N GLN A 419 -43.20 10.24 5.66
CA GLN A 419 -43.01 9.93 4.23
C GLN A 419 -42.21 8.64 4.01
N HIS A 420 -41.20 8.36 4.84
CA HIS A 420 -40.50 7.08 4.84
C HIS A 420 -41.42 5.87 5.08
N ARG A 421 -42.45 6.02 5.93
CA ARG A 421 -43.38 4.94 6.30
C ARG A 421 -44.45 4.69 5.25
N SER A 422 -44.86 5.71 4.47
CA SER A 422 -45.79 5.56 3.35
C SER A 422 -45.09 5.20 2.02
N CYS A 423 -43.78 5.42 1.91
CA CYS A 423 -43.01 5.11 0.71
C CYS A 423 -43.01 3.60 0.38
N SER A 424 -43.68 3.24 -0.72
CA SER A 424 -43.80 1.87 -1.21
C SER A 424 -42.54 1.38 -1.94
N TYR A 425 -41.42 1.30 -1.22
CA TYR A 425 -40.10 0.91 -1.75
C TYR A 425 -40.13 -0.32 -2.68
N THR A 426 -40.91 -1.36 -2.36
CA THR A 426 -41.02 -2.58 -3.18
C THR A 426 -41.67 -2.32 -4.55
N LYS A 427 -42.72 -1.49 -4.61
CA LYS A 427 -43.38 -1.11 -5.88
C LYS A 427 -42.43 -0.27 -6.74
N ILE A 428 -41.71 0.66 -6.12
CA ILE A 428 -40.68 1.50 -6.80
C ILE A 428 -39.52 0.63 -7.30
N LEU A 429 -39.11 -0.39 -6.54
CA LEU A 429 -38.06 -1.33 -6.91
C LEU A 429 -38.46 -2.19 -8.12
N GLN A 430 -39.65 -2.81 -8.10
CA GLN A 430 -40.11 -3.62 -9.23
C GLN A 430 -40.28 -2.78 -10.51
N ARG A 431 -40.83 -1.56 -10.43
CA ARG A 431 -41.02 -0.66 -11.58
C ARG A 431 -39.71 -0.22 -12.26
N LEU A 432 -38.60 -0.10 -11.51
CA LEU A 432 -37.34 0.46 -12.00
C LEU A 432 -36.20 -0.57 -12.13
N CYS A 433 -36.30 -1.68 -11.40
CA CYS A 433 -35.37 -2.80 -11.36
C CYS A 433 -36.17 -4.13 -11.23
N PRO A 434 -36.97 -4.51 -12.26
CA PRO A 434 -37.75 -5.74 -12.22
C PRO A 434 -36.85 -6.97 -12.07
N SER A 435 -37.39 -8.00 -11.42
CA SER A 435 -36.82 -9.35 -11.38
C SER A 435 -37.54 -10.20 -12.43
N ILE A 436 -36.79 -10.82 -13.33
CA ILE A 436 -37.36 -11.83 -14.24
C ILE A 436 -37.47 -13.12 -13.43
N GLU A 437 -38.68 -13.67 -13.36
CA GLU A 437 -38.93 -14.97 -12.72
C GLU A 437 -39.10 -16.03 -13.81
N GLU A 438 -37.96 -16.54 -14.27
CA GLU A 438 -37.92 -17.78 -15.05
C GLU A 438 -38.01 -18.98 -14.09
N SER A 439 -38.89 -19.92 -14.42
CA SER A 439 -39.11 -21.17 -13.69
C SER A 439 -38.64 -22.35 -14.53
N ASN A 440 -37.40 -22.82 -14.30
CA ASN A 440 -36.96 -24.17 -14.68
C ASN A 440 -35.65 -24.50 -13.96
N ALA A 441 -35.70 -25.37 -12.94
CA ALA A 441 -34.58 -25.63 -12.05
C ALA A 441 -33.50 -26.49 -12.74
N GLY A 442 -32.25 -26.01 -12.79
CA GLY A 442 -31.17 -26.77 -13.42
C GLY A 442 -29.84 -26.02 -13.51
N GLN A 443 -28.76 -26.74 -13.88
CA GLN A 443 -27.40 -26.20 -13.90
C GLN A 443 -27.23 -24.94 -14.77
N GLY A 444 -28.09 -24.77 -15.79
CA GLY A 444 -28.12 -23.59 -16.66
C GLY A 444 -28.58 -22.29 -15.98
N GLU A 445 -29.37 -22.36 -14.90
CA GLU A 445 -29.88 -21.17 -14.19
C GLU A 445 -28.76 -20.24 -13.72
N LEU A 446 -27.60 -20.80 -13.33
CA LEU A 446 -26.49 -19.98 -12.85
C LEU A 446 -25.98 -19.02 -13.95
N ASN A 447 -26.00 -19.47 -15.21
CA ASN A 447 -25.55 -18.69 -16.35
C ASN A 447 -26.61 -17.70 -16.86
N SER A 448 -27.92 -17.98 -16.70
CA SER A 448 -28.97 -16.99 -16.99
C SER A 448 -29.12 -15.93 -15.90
N LEU A 449 -28.88 -16.28 -14.63
CA LEU A 449 -28.94 -15.36 -13.48
C LEU A 449 -27.70 -14.45 -13.33
N LEU A 450 -26.50 -14.90 -13.76
CA LEU A 450 -25.26 -14.10 -13.64
C LEU A 450 -25.29 -12.75 -14.39
N PRO A 451 -25.91 -12.63 -15.58
CA PRO A 451 -26.18 -11.35 -16.26
C PRO A 451 -27.24 -10.45 -15.60
N GLN A 452 -28.11 -10.97 -14.71
CA GLN A 452 -29.25 -10.24 -14.13
C GLN A 452 -28.84 -9.22 -13.03
N HIS A 453 -27.85 -8.38 -13.32
CA HIS A 453 -27.44 -7.27 -12.46
C HIS A 453 -28.04 -5.94 -12.92
N CYS A 454 -28.52 -5.15 -11.96
CA CYS A 454 -29.02 -3.80 -12.24
C CYS A 454 -27.86 -2.87 -12.61
N ALA A 455 -27.95 -2.26 -13.79
CA ALA A 455 -26.99 -1.25 -14.22
C ALA A 455 -27.03 -0.03 -13.27
N PRO A 456 -25.88 0.63 -12.98
CA PRO A 456 -25.82 1.73 -12.00
C PRO A 456 -26.78 2.90 -12.28
N HIS A 457 -27.23 3.07 -13.53
CA HIS A 457 -28.22 4.08 -13.88
C HIS A 457 -29.64 3.72 -13.41
N ARG A 458 -30.05 2.45 -13.43
CA ARG A 458 -31.36 2.01 -12.89
C ARG A 458 -31.38 2.11 -11.36
N VAL A 459 -30.29 1.72 -10.70
CA VAL A 459 -30.10 1.91 -9.25
C VAL A 459 -30.15 3.40 -8.88
N TYR A 460 -29.55 4.28 -9.68
CA TYR A 460 -29.69 5.74 -9.51
C TYR A 460 -31.14 6.21 -9.67
N LEU A 461 -31.89 5.75 -10.68
CA LEU A 461 -33.30 6.13 -10.85
C LEU A 461 -34.16 5.69 -9.65
N PHE A 462 -33.96 4.46 -9.16
CA PHE A 462 -34.60 3.94 -7.95
C PHE A 462 -34.29 4.80 -6.72
N VAL A 463 -33.01 5.12 -6.48
CA VAL A 463 -32.59 5.97 -5.35
C VAL A 463 -33.12 7.40 -5.50
N ARG A 464 -33.13 7.97 -6.71
CA ARG A 464 -33.66 9.31 -7.01
C ARG A 464 -35.15 9.39 -6.65
N GLU A 465 -35.93 8.40 -7.08
CA GLU A 465 -37.36 8.32 -6.75
C GLU A 465 -37.56 8.23 -5.23
N CYS A 466 -36.83 7.31 -4.58
CA CYS A 466 -36.87 7.13 -3.12
C CYS A 466 -36.32 8.32 -2.31
N LEU A 467 -35.64 9.28 -2.93
CA LEU A 467 -35.27 10.55 -2.31
C LEU A 467 -36.40 11.57 -2.49
N SER A 468 -36.95 11.71 -3.70
CA SER A 468 -38.09 12.60 -3.98
C SER A 468 -39.34 12.26 -3.16
N SER A 469 -39.60 10.97 -2.89
CA SER A 469 -40.77 10.52 -2.12
C SER A 469 -40.61 10.61 -0.60
N VAL A 470 -39.41 10.92 -0.07
CA VAL A 470 -39.10 10.76 1.37
C VAL A 470 -38.43 11.97 2.01
N ILE A 471 -37.81 12.86 1.22
CA ILE A 471 -37.14 14.06 1.73
C ILE A 471 -37.99 15.30 1.41
N PRO A 472 -38.61 15.96 2.43
CA PRO A 472 -39.37 17.18 2.24
C PRO A 472 -38.62 18.25 1.44
N GLN A 473 -39.33 18.96 0.55
CA GLN A 473 -38.73 19.93 -0.36
C GLN A 473 -37.94 21.03 0.38
N GLU A 474 -38.45 21.47 1.53
CA GLU A 474 -37.84 22.45 2.43
C GLU A 474 -36.43 22.07 2.90
N LEU A 475 -36.13 20.77 3.07
CA LEU A 475 -34.79 20.33 3.50
C LEU A 475 -33.70 20.60 2.44
N TRP A 476 -34.07 20.67 1.16
CA TRP A 476 -33.15 21.05 0.09
C TRP A 476 -32.92 22.57 0.01
N GLY A 477 -33.87 23.38 0.51
CA GLY A 477 -33.90 24.83 0.36
C GLY A 477 -34.25 25.31 -1.05
N SER A 478 -33.65 24.72 -2.09
CA SER A 478 -33.98 25.00 -3.49
C SER A 478 -33.78 23.79 -4.40
N ASP A 479 -34.46 23.79 -5.55
CA ASP A 479 -34.30 22.74 -6.57
C ASP A 479 -32.88 22.68 -7.15
N GLN A 480 -32.13 23.79 -7.14
CA GLN A 480 -30.73 23.79 -7.56
C GLN A 480 -29.87 22.93 -6.61
N ASN A 481 -30.10 23.02 -5.30
CA ASN A 481 -29.45 22.15 -4.31
C ASN A 481 -29.86 20.68 -4.50
N ARG A 482 -31.16 20.41 -4.70
CA ARG A 482 -31.70 19.06 -4.94
C ARG A 482 -31.08 18.41 -6.19
N LEU A 483 -31.05 19.13 -7.31
CA LEU A 483 -30.45 18.66 -8.56
C LEU A 483 -28.93 18.47 -8.45
N HIS A 484 -28.22 19.35 -7.75
CA HIS A 484 -26.79 19.17 -7.47
C HIS A 484 -26.52 17.92 -6.61
N PHE A 485 -27.30 17.69 -5.55
CA PHE A 485 -27.18 16.46 -4.76
C PHE A 485 -27.48 15.20 -5.59
N PHE A 486 -28.55 15.22 -6.41
CA PHE A 486 -28.88 14.11 -7.31
C PHE A 486 -27.75 13.82 -8.32
N ALA A 487 -27.09 14.85 -8.86
CA ALA A 487 -25.91 14.67 -9.71
C ALA A 487 -24.72 14.03 -8.96
N ARG A 488 -24.53 14.35 -7.67
CA ARG A 488 -23.54 13.68 -6.80
C ARG A 488 -23.89 12.22 -6.53
N VAL A 489 -25.15 11.91 -6.22
CA VAL A 489 -25.63 10.52 -6.07
C VAL A 489 -25.41 9.72 -7.36
N ARG A 490 -25.77 10.27 -8.54
CA ARG A 490 -25.53 9.64 -9.85
C ARG A 490 -24.04 9.35 -10.10
N THR A 491 -23.16 10.23 -9.64
CA THR A 491 -21.71 10.07 -9.76
C THR A 491 -21.20 8.99 -8.80
N PHE A 492 -21.61 9.05 -7.54
CA PHE A 492 -21.22 8.11 -6.48
C PHE A 492 -21.64 6.66 -6.76
N LEU A 493 -22.82 6.44 -7.33
CA LEU A 493 -23.26 5.10 -7.76
C LEU A 493 -22.51 4.59 -9.01
N ARG A 494 -21.85 5.48 -9.76
CA ARG A 494 -20.94 5.17 -10.89
C ARG A 494 -19.45 5.17 -10.50
N SER A 495 -19.13 5.35 -9.21
CA SER A 495 -17.77 5.29 -8.70
C SER A 495 -17.29 3.84 -8.53
N GLY A 496 -16.01 3.59 -8.83
CA GLY A 496 -15.37 2.30 -8.62
C GLY A 496 -15.13 1.98 -7.14
N LYS A 497 -14.95 0.69 -6.84
CA LYS A 497 -14.81 0.08 -5.51
C LYS A 497 -14.02 0.88 -4.46
N PHE A 498 -12.89 1.47 -4.85
CA PHE A 498 -11.98 2.17 -3.92
C PHE A 498 -12.05 3.70 -3.99
N GLU A 499 -12.99 4.27 -4.75
CA GLU A 499 -13.25 5.70 -4.76
C GLU A 499 -13.80 6.20 -3.41
N ARG A 500 -13.68 7.50 -3.21
CA ARG A 500 -14.10 8.24 -2.03
C ARG A 500 -14.61 9.60 -2.50
N LEU A 501 -15.79 10.00 -2.03
CA LEU A 501 -16.32 11.36 -2.23
C LEU A 501 -15.94 12.19 -0.99
N SER A 502 -15.34 13.36 -1.18
CA SER A 502 -15.12 14.29 -0.06
C SER A 502 -16.36 15.12 0.25
N LEU A 503 -16.50 15.56 1.51
CA LEU A 503 -17.56 16.50 1.88
C LEU A 503 -17.49 17.82 1.07
N ALA A 504 -16.28 18.26 0.69
CA ALA A 504 -16.10 19.43 -0.17
C ALA A 504 -16.66 19.22 -1.59
N GLU A 505 -16.48 18.05 -2.18
CA GLU A 505 -17.10 17.71 -3.47
C GLU A 505 -18.64 17.67 -3.36
N LEU A 506 -19.17 17.13 -2.26
CA LEU A 506 -20.61 17.05 -2.00
C LEU A 506 -21.26 18.44 -1.84
N MET A 507 -20.59 19.35 -1.11
CA MET A 507 -21.04 20.73 -0.89
C MET A 507 -20.78 21.68 -2.07
N TRP A 508 -20.01 21.27 -3.09
CA TRP A 508 -19.64 22.14 -4.20
C TRP A 508 -20.87 22.58 -5.03
N LYS A 509 -21.06 23.90 -5.12
CA LYS A 509 -22.23 24.61 -5.66
C LYS A 509 -23.54 24.48 -4.86
N ILE A 510 -23.53 23.90 -3.66
CA ILE A 510 -24.70 23.94 -2.76
C ILE A 510 -24.85 25.35 -2.16
N LYS A 511 -26.01 25.97 -2.36
CA LYS A 511 -26.39 27.27 -1.80
C LYS A 511 -26.91 27.09 -0.38
N VAL A 512 -26.03 27.29 0.60
CA VAL A 512 -26.34 27.11 2.04
C VAL A 512 -27.44 28.06 2.53
N ASN A 513 -27.55 29.26 1.98
CA ASN A 513 -28.53 30.26 2.40
C ASN A 513 -29.95 30.05 1.85
N ASP A 514 -30.15 29.11 0.90
CA ASP A 514 -31.48 28.73 0.42
C ASP A 514 -32.22 27.87 1.47
N CYS A 515 -31.47 27.17 2.33
CA CYS A 515 -32.01 26.28 3.36
C CYS A 515 -32.52 27.06 4.59
N ASP A 516 -33.79 27.47 4.56
CA ASP A 516 -34.44 28.23 5.64
C ASP A 516 -34.35 27.56 7.02
N TRP A 517 -34.44 26.23 7.08
CA TRP A 517 -34.33 25.43 8.31
C TRP A 517 -32.98 25.53 9.05
N LEU A 518 -31.95 26.11 8.41
CA LEU A 518 -30.66 26.40 9.04
C LEU A 518 -30.62 27.77 9.73
N LYS A 519 -31.56 28.67 9.44
CA LYS A 519 -31.53 30.09 9.86
C LYS A 519 -32.04 30.25 11.30
N ARG A 520 -31.51 31.23 12.04
CA ARG A 520 -32.07 31.70 13.32
C ARG A 520 -32.92 32.97 13.17
N SER A 521 -32.59 33.79 12.18
CA SER A 521 -33.40 34.90 11.68
C SER A 521 -33.43 34.81 10.16
N LYS A 522 -34.56 35.15 9.54
CA LYS A 522 -34.67 35.23 8.07
C LYS A 522 -34.04 36.51 7.49
N THR A 523 -33.85 37.54 8.31
CA THR A 523 -33.38 38.88 7.92
C THR A 523 -32.07 39.26 8.61
N GLY A 524 -31.35 40.23 8.02
CA GLY A 524 -30.08 40.79 8.53
C GLY A 524 -28.83 40.28 7.80
N CYS A 525 -27.73 41.01 7.94
CA CYS A 525 -26.41 40.57 7.48
C CYS A 525 -25.81 39.59 8.50
N PHE A 526 -25.21 38.49 8.05
CA PHE A 526 -24.71 37.42 8.92
C PHE A 526 -23.18 37.37 8.96
N PRO A 527 -22.54 37.17 10.13
CA PRO A 527 -21.10 37.04 10.21
C PRO A 527 -20.60 35.75 9.52
N PRO A 528 -19.36 35.71 9.00
CA PRO A 528 -18.80 34.52 8.35
C PRO A 528 -18.81 33.26 9.23
N SER A 529 -18.76 33.40 10.55
CA SER A 529 -18.87 32.32 11.53
C SER A 529 -20.24 31.63 11.51
N GLU A 530 -21.34 32.38 11.37
CA GLU A 530 -22.69 31.82 11.24
C GLU A 530 -22.87 31.11 9.88
N LEU A 531 -22.29 31.66 8.80
CA LEU A 531 -22.29 30.97 7.50
C LEU A 531 -21.47 29.67 7.55
N ALA A 532 -20.30 29.67 8.20
CA ALA A 532 -19.49 28.47 8.41
C ALA A 532 -20.26 27.42 9.24
N TYR A 533 -20.97 27.84 10.29
CA TYR A 533 -21.80 26.94 11.10
C TYR A 533 -22.99 26.35 10.32
N ARG A 534 -23.72 27.16 9.54
CA ARG A 534 -24.76 26.66 8.61
C ARG A 534 -24.19 25.65 7.61
N THR A 535 -23.01 25.94 7.07
CA THR A 535 -22.29 25.07 6.11
C THR A 535 -21.91 23.73 6.76
N GLN A 536 -21.48 23.75 8.03
CA GLN A 536 -21.18 22.55 8.81
C GLN A 536 -22.43 21.68 9.04
N VAL A 537 -23.54 22.28 9.47
CA VAL A 537 -24.80 21.56 9.73
C VAL A 537 -25.38 20.98 8.44
N LEU A 538 -25.41 21.75 7.34
CA LEU A 538 -25.85 21.24 6.03
C LEU A 538 -24.93 20.12 5.52
N GLY A 539 -23.62 20.27 5.72
CA GLY A 539 -22.64 19.24 5.38
C GLY A 539 -22.83 17.93 6.15
N GLN A 540 -23.15 18.00 7.44
CA GLN A 540 -23.52 16.82 8.25
C GLN A 540 -24.79 16.14 7.72
N PHE A 541 -25.84 16.92 7.43
CA PHE A 541 -27.09 16.39 6.87
C PHE A 541 -26.89 15.72 5.51
N LEU A 542 -26.23 16.38 4.55
CA LEU A 542 -26.01 15.81 3.22
C LEU A 542 -25.05 14.61 3.24
N ALA A 543 -24.05 14.60 4.13
CA ALA A 543 -23.19 13.44 4.34
C ALA A 543 -23.98 12.24 4.90
N TRP A 544 -24.83 12.47 5.90
CA TRP A 544 -25.75 11.46 6.42
C TRP A 544 -26.74 10.98 5.36
N LEU A 545 -27.23 11.86 4.48
CA LEU A 545 -28.15 11.51 3.41
C LEU A 545 -27.49 10.60 2.37
N LEU A 546 -26.17 10.71 2.15
CA LEU A 546 -25.44 9.83 1.22
C LEU A 546 -24.93 8.53 1.87
N ASP A 547 -24.37 8.58 3.09
CA ASP A 547 -23.78 7.41 3.78
C ASP A 547 -24.79 6.64 4.67
N GLY A 548 -25.74 7.34 5.27
CA GLY A 548 -26.82 6.77 6.07
C GLY A 548 -28.04 6.35 5.25
N TYR A 549 -28.61 7.27 4.45
CA TYR A 549 -29.82 7.00 3.66
C TYR A 549 -29.51 6.29 2.34
N VAL A 550 -28.84 6.93 1.37
CA VAL A 550 -28.59 6.32 0.03
C VAL A 550 -27.80 5.02 0.13
N THR A 551 -26.66 5.03 0.81
CA THR A 551 -25.81 3.85 1.03
C THR A 551 -26.55 2.77 1.84
N GLY A 552 -27.34 3.16 2.85
CA GLY A 552 -28.19 2.22 3.60
C GLY A 552 -29.27 1.57 2.74
N LEU A 553 -29.91 2.33 1.85
CA LEU A 553 -31.00 1.87 0.98
C LEU A 553 -30.48 0.93 -0.12
N VAL A 554 -29.35 1.27 -0.75
CA VAL A 554 -28.68 0.40 -1.73
C VAL A 554 -28.36 -0.96 -1.10
N ARG A 555 -27.83 -0.99 0.13
CA ARG A 555 -27.57 -2.26 0.85
C ARG A 555 -28.83 -3.01 1.26
N ALA A 556 -29.96 -2.32 1.40
CA ALA A 556 -31.23 -2.92 1.84
C ALA A 556 -32.02 -3.55 0.70
N CYS A 557 -31.76 -3.17 -0.56
CA CYS A 557 -32.42 -3.72 -1.75
C CYS A 557 -31.48 -4.51 -2.68
N PHE A 558 -30.17 -4.21 -2.66
CA PHE A 558 -29.19 -4.80 -3.56
C PHE A 558 -27.98 -5.40 -2.83
N TYR A 559 -27.42 -6.47 -3.40
CA TYR A 559 -26.09 -6.95 -3.10
C TYR A 559 -25.09 -6.36 -4.10
N ALA A 560 -24.31 -5.38 -3.65
CA ALA A 560 -23.24 -4.77 -4.44
C ALA A 560 -21.92 -5.56 -4.28
N THR A 561 -21.31 -5.96 -5.41
CA THR A 561 -20.04 -6.71 -5.45
C THR A 561 -19.20 -6.38 -6.70
N GLU A 562 -17.89 -6.57 -6.61
CA GLU A 562 -17.02 -6.69 -7.78
C GLU A 562 -17.31 -7.98 -8.58
N SER A 563 -16.87 -8.00 -9.84
CA SER A 563 -16.69 -9.21 -10.67
C SER A 563 -15.24 -9.33 -11.10
N ILE A 564 -14.73 -10.56 -11.22
CA ILE A 564 -13.32 -10.86 -11.49
C ILE A 564 -12.84 -10.24 -12.81
N GLY A 565 -13.68 -10.21 -13.85
CA GLY A 565 -13.33 -9.59 -15.14
C GLY A 565 -13.34 -8.06 -15.15
N GLN A 566 -14.17 -7.41 -14.33
CA GLN A 566 -14.50 -5.98 -14.48
C GLN A 566 -13.74 -5.03 -13.52
N LYS A 567 -12.64 -5.50 -12.92
CA LYS A 567 -11.66 -4.70 -12.17
C LYS A 567 -12.31 -3.98 -10.97
N ASN A 568 -12.37 -2.64 -10.96
CA ASN A 568 -13.00 -1.88 -9.87
C ASN A 568 -14.49 -1.56 -10.09
N ALA A 569 -15.11 -2.06 -11.17
CA ALA A 569 -16.54 -1.88 -11.41
C ALA A 569 -17.37 -2.64 -10.36
N ILE A 570 -18.57 -2.14 -10.08
CA ILE A 570 -19.49 -2.71 -9.11
C ILE A 570 -20.77 -3.14 -9.84
N ARG A 571 -21.15 -4.41 -9.67
CA ARG A 571 -22.44 -4.95 -10.10
C ARG A 571 -23.41 -4.90 -8.93
N PHE A 572 -24.66 -4.52 -9.20
CA PHE A 572 -25.73 -4.43 -8.21
C PHE A 572 -26.76 -5.53 -8.51
N TYR A 573 -26.62 -6.69 -7.86
CA TYR A 573 -27.63 -7.74 -7.95
C TYR A 573 -28.77 -7.40 -7.00
N ARG A 574 -30.01 -7.74 -7.37
CA ARG A 574 -31.14 -7.70 -6.42
C ARG A 574 -30.92 -8.73 -5.31
N GLN A 575 -31.40 -8.47 -4.09
CA GLN A 575 -31.13 -9.35 -2.96
C GLN A 575 -31.69 -10.76 -3.18
N GLU A 576 -32.83 -10.87 -3.85
CA GLU A 576 -33.53 -12.12 -4.17
C GLU A 576 -32.74 -12.94 -5.19
N VAL A 577 -32.36 -12.33 -6.31
CA VAL A 577 -31.50 -12.91 -7.37
C VAL A 577 -30.15 -13.36 -6.78
N TRP A 578 -29.55 -12.52 -5.94
CA TRP A 578 -28.28 -12.85 -5.29
C TRP A 578 -28.41 -14.02 -4.30
N ALA A 579 -29.54 -14.14 -3.58
CA ALA A 579 -29.80 -15.28 -2.72
C ALA A 579 -29.88 -16.60 -3.51
N LYS A 580 -30.62 -16.62 -4.64
CA LYS A 580 -30.65 -17.77 -5.57
C LYS A 580 -29.23 -18.11 -6.08
N LEU A 581 -28.48 -17.11 -6.56
CA LEU A 581 -27.10 -17.27 -7.03
C LEU A 581 -26.14 -17.82 -5.96
N GLN A 582 -26.29 -17.44 -4.69
CA GLN A 582 -25.48 -17.99 -3.60
C GLN A 582 -25.84 -19.44 -3.28
N ASP A 583 -27.13 -19.80 -3.32
CA ASP A 583 -27.60 -21.13 -2.98
C ASP A 583 -27.23 -22.17 -4.06
N LEU A 584 -27.50 -21.85 -5.34
CA LEU A 584 -27.07 -22.67 -6.48
C LEU A 584 -25.55 -22.89 -6.47
N ALA A 585 -24.78 -21.81 -6.25
CA ALA A 585 -23.33 -21.91 -6.12
C ALA A 585 -22.90 -22.83 -4.97
N PHE A 586 -23.53 -22.74 -3.79
CA PHE A 586 -23.19 -23.56 -2.63
C PHE A 586 -23.57 -25.04 -2.83
N ARG A 587 -24.73 -25.35 -3.40
CA ARG A 587 -25.14 -26.72 -3.79
C ARG A 587 -24.09 -27.38 -4.69
N GLY A 588 -23.55 -26.63 -5.66
CA GLY A 588 -22.49 -27.09 -6.57
C GLY A 588 -21.11 -27.32 -5.93
N HIS A 589 -20.93 -27.06 -4.62
CA HIS A 589 -19.75 -27.47 -3.84
C HIS A 589 -20.07 -28.69 -2.96
N LEU A 590 -21.29 -28.77 -2.42
CA LEU A 590 -21.80 -29.96 -1.70
C LEU A 590 -21.79 -31.19 -2.63
N SER A 591 -22.32 -31.07 -3.84
CA SER A 591 -22.38 -32.17 -4.82
C SER A 591 -21.01 -32.65 -5.33
N LYS A 592 -19.92 -31.95 -4.98
CA LYS A 592 -18.54 -32.32 -5.30
C LYS A 592 -17.79 -32.96 -4.12
N GLY A 593 -18.47 -33.23 -3.01
CA GLY A 593 -17.85 -33.77 -1.79
C GLY A 593 -16.82 -32.83 -1.13
N GLN A 594 -16.84 -31.54 -1.47
CA GLN A 594 -15.86 -30.57 -0.94
C GLN A 594 -16.18 -30.15 0.50
N MET A 595 -17.47 -30.20 0.85
CA MET A 595 -18.04 -29.70 2.10
C MET A 595 -19.04 -30.72 2.65
N GLU A 596 -18.93 -31.04 3.94
CA GLU A 596 -19.79 -31.98 4.67
C GLU A 596 -20.60 -31.22 5.73
N GLU A 597 -21.88 -31.54 5.95
CA GLU A 597 -22.69 -30.85 6.97
C GLU A 597 -22.49 -31.48 8.36
N LEU A 598 -22.14 -30.65 9.36
CA LEU A 598 -21.93 -31.11 10.73
C LEU A 598 -23.23 -31.04 11.54
N THR A 599 -23.55 -32.12 12.26
CA THR A 599 -24.70 -32.17 13.17
C THR A 599 -24.52 -31.21 14.37
N PRO A 600 -25.60 -30.75 15.02
CA PRO A 600 -25.48 -29.87 16.19
C PRO A 600 -24.60 -30.44 17.31
N ALA A 601 -24.63 -31.77 17.52
CA ALA A 601 -23.77 -32.45 18.48
C ALA A 601 -22.29 -32.41 18.08
N GLN A 602 -21.97 -32.69 16.81
CA GLN A 602 -20.61 -32.56 16.26
C GLN A 602 -20.10 -31.12 16.31
N VAL A 603 -20.97 -30.12 16.15
CA VAL A 603 -20.62 -28.70 16.30
C VAL A 603 -20.35 -28.34 17.77
N ALA A 604 -21.05 -28.96 18.72
CA ALA A 604 -20.81 -28.77 20.15
C ALA A 604 -19.52 -29.45 20.65
N SER A 605 -19.12 -30.58 20.06
CA SER A 605 -17.85 -31.27 20.37
C SER A 605 -16.61 -30.68 19.69
N LEU A 606 -16.76 -29.66 18.83
CA LEU A 606 -15.60 -28.95 18.26
C LEU A 606 -14.73 -28.31 19.37
N PRO A 607 -13.39 -28.39 19.26
CA PRO A 607 -12.50 -27.74 20.22
C PRO A 607 -12.81 -26.25 20.40
N LYS A 608 -12.81 -25.76 21.64
CA LYS A 608 -13.15 -24.35 21.99
C LYS A 608 -12.31 -23.32 21.23
N GLY A 609 -11.08 -23.70 20.82
CA GLY A 609 -10.16 -22.91 20.00
C GLY A 609 -10.52 -22.81 18.50
N THR A 610 -11.39 -23.67 17.96
CA THR A 610 -11.70 -23.75 16.52
C THR A 610 -12.22 -22.43 15.95
N VAL A 611 -11.78 -22.11 14.73
CA VAL A 611 -11.99 -20.80 14.07
C VAL A 611 -12.94 -20.93 12.90
N ILE A 612 -14.20 -20.54 13.11
CA ILE A 612 -15.26 -20.64 12.11
C ILE A 612 -15.09 -19.56 11.03
N SER A 613 -14.96 -20.00 9.78
CA SER A 613 -14.95 -19.14 8.60
C SER A 613 -16.36 -18.95 8.03
N ARG A 614 -16.58 -17.90 7.24
CA ARG A 614 -17.78 -17.75 6.39
C ARG A 614 -17.41 -17.70 4.91
N LEU A 615 -18.28 -18.23 4.06
CA LEU A 615 -18.17 -18.05 2.62
C LEU A 615 -18.63 -16.66 2.18
N ARG A 616 -17.95 -16.13 1.17
CA ARG A 616 -18.35 -15.01 0.32
C ARG A 616 -18.10 -15.41 -1.13
N PHE A 617 -19.14 -15.37 -1.96
CA PHE A 617 -18.99 -15.61 -3.40
C PHE A 617 -18.64 -14.32 -4.18
N ILE A 618 -17.96 -14.46 -5.31
CA ILE A 618 -17.69 -13.40 -6.29
C ILE A 618 -18.00 -13.93 -7.71
N PRO A 619 -18.79 -13.21 -8.53
CA PRO A 619 -19.13 -13.65 -9.88
C PRO A 619 -17.94 -13.63 -10.85
N LYS A 620 -17.77 -14.76 -11.54
CA LYS A 620 -16.96 -14.92 -12.76
C LYS A 620 -17.82 -14.59 -14.00
N THR A 621 -17.43 -15.12 -15.16
CA THR A 621 -18.20 -15.18 -16.41
C THR A 621 -19.12 -16.40 -16.48
N ASP A 622 -18.70 -17.49 -15.84
CA ASP A 622 -19.09 -18.90 -16.01
C ASP A 622 -19.52 -19.56 -14.69
N GLY A 623 -19.65 -18.76 -13.62
CA GLY A 623 -19.95 -19.26 -12.28
C GLY A 623 -19.53 -18.32 -11.17
N MET A 624 -19.37 -18.88 -9.97
CA MET A 624 -19.15 -18.13 -8.72
C MET A 624 -17.91 -18.65 -7.99
N ARG A 625 -16.98 -17.76 -7.63
CA ARG A 625 -15.76 -18.10 -6.89
C ARG A 625 -16.01 -18.02 -5.38
N PRO A 626 -15.83 -19.09 -4.59
CA PRO A 626 -15.87 -19.01 -3.14
C PRO A 626 -14.63 -18.29 -2.59
N ILE A 627 -14.81 -17.47 -1.56
CA ILE A 627 -13.73 -16.94 -0.73
C ILE A 627 -14.12 -17.10 0.74
N THR A 628 -13.30 -17.82 1.49
CA THR A 628 -13.41 -17.94 2.94
C THR A 628 -13.00 -16.63 3.61
N ARG A 629 -13.75 -16.24 4.65
CA ARG A 629 -13.44 -15.13 5.54
C ARG A 629 -13.58 -15.60 6.97
N VAL A 630 -12.46 -15.75 7.67
CA VAL A 630 -12.42 -15.89 9.13
C VAL A 630 -13.11 -14.69 9.77
N ILE A 631 -14.19 -14.91 10.52
CA ILE A 631 -14.92 -13.87 11.28
C ILE A 631 -14.46 -13.89 12.74
N GLY A 632 -14.65 -12.76 13.43
CA GLY A 632 -14.17 -12.54 14.80
C GLY A 632 -13.06 -11.47 14.86
N ALA A 633 -13.03 -10.78 15.99
CA ALA A 633 -11.94 -9.88 16.43
C ALA A 633 -11.20 -10.43 17.68
N ASP A 634 -11.69 -11.56 18.16
CA ASP A 634 -11.44 -12.27 19.41
C ASP A 634 -10.00 -12.82 19.49
N ALA A 635 -9.53 -13.09 20.71
CA ALA A 635 -8.14 -13.51 20.95
C ALA A 635 -7.72 -14.73 20.13
N LYS A 636 -8.53 -15.81 20.13
CA LYS A 636 -8.29 -17.01 19.30
C LYS A 636 -8.16 -16.69 17.81
N THR A 637 -9.04 -15.82 17.32
CA THR A 637 -9.07 -15.38 15.92
C THR A 637 -7.85 -14.54 15.53
N ARG A 638 -7.27 -13.78 16.48
CA ARG A 638 -5.99 -13.08 16.29
C ARG A 638 -4.80 -14.04 16.32
N LEU A 639 -4.78 -15.01 17.24
CA LEU A 639 -3.74 -16.03 17.38
C LEU A 639 -3.63 -16.95 16.16
N TYR A 640 -4.77 -17.48 15.68
CA TYR A 640 -4.83 -18.28 14.45
C TYR A 640 -4.32 -17.50 13.23
N ARG A 641 -4.76 -16.24 13.07
CA ARG A 641 -4.19 -15.34 12.04
C ARG A 641 -2.72 -14.99 12.28
N GLY A 642 -2.16 -15.24 13.47
CA GLY A 642 -0.72 -15.29 13.74
C GLY A 642 -0.12 -16.53 13.09
N ARG A 643 -0.46 -17.72 13.61
CA ARG A 643 0.12 -19.02 13.22
C ARG A 643 0.02 -19.32 11.72
N VAL A 644 -1.07 -18.93 11.04
CA VAL A 644 -1.18 -19.04 9.55
C VAL A 644 -0.13 -18.18 8.81
N ARG A 645 0.26 -17.03 9.38
CA ARG A 645 1.37 -16.21 8.86
C ARG A 645 2.73 -16.74 9.31
N ASP A 646 2.85 -17.36 10.48
CA ASP A 646 4.07 -18.04 10.94
C ASP A 646 4.40 -19.19 9.97
N LEU A 647 3.45 -20.11 9.73
CA LEU A 647 3.53 -21.17 8.72
C LEU A 647 3.93 -20.66 7.32
N LEU A 648 3.27 -19.59 6.83
CA LEU A 648 3.59 -19.02 5.51
C LEU A 648 5.05 -18.56 5.40
N ASP A 649 5.60 -17.87 6.41
CA ASP A 649 6.96 -17.36 6.31
C ASP A 649 8.02 -18.44 6.59
N MET A 650 7.73 -19.45 7.42
CA MET A 650 8.58 -20.65 7.57
C MET A 650 8.66 -21.46 6.27
N LEU A 651 7.53 -21.72 5.59
CA LEU A 651 7.53 -22.36 4.27
C LEU A 651 8.29 -21.52 3.21
N ARG A 652 8.30 -20.18 3.34
CA ARG A 652 9.13 -19.28 2.52
C ARG A 652 10.61 -19.27 2.90
N ALA A 653 11.00 -19.77 4.08
CA ALA A 653 12.40 -20.03 4.40
C ALA A 653 12.84 -21.34 3.73
N CYS A 654 12.06 -22.41 3.89
CA CYS A 654 12.28 -23.72 3.25
C CYS A 654 12.44 -23.59 1.72
N VAL A 655 11.51 -22.87 1.07
CA VAL A 655 11.56 -22.58 -0.38
C VAL A 655 12.77 -21.73 -0.82
N ARG A 656 13.42 -21.00 0.10
CA ARG A 656 14.64 -20.23 -0.21
C ARG A 656 15.93 -21.01 0.02
N ALA A 657 15.94 -21.98 0.92
CA ALA A 657 17.03 -22.97 1.01
C ALA A 657 16.96 -23.96 -0.17
N THR A 658 15.75 -24.45 -0.47
CA THR A 658 15.50 -25.53 -1.44
C THR A 658 14.50 -25.10 -2.52
N PRO A 659 14.89 -24.26 -3.51
CA PRO A 659 13.99 -23.77 -4.56
C PRO A 659 13.37 -24.86 -5.45
N SER A 660 13.96 -26.06 -5.49
CA SER A 660 13.43 -27.19 -6.26
C SER A 660 12.03 -27.62 -5.81
N LEU A 661 11.65 -27.39 -4.54
CA LEU A 661 10.32 -27.69 -3.98
C LEU A 661 9.16 -27.03 -4.76
N LEU A 662 9.42 -25.89 -5.42
CA LEU A 662 8.41 -25.18 -6.23
C LEU A 662 8.29 -25.69 -7.68
N GLY A 663 9.12 -26.65 -8.09
CA GLY A 663 9.18 -27.14 -9.47
C GLY A 663 9.44 -26.00 -10.47
N SER A 664 8.49 -25.78 -11.39
CA SER A 664 8.52 -24.74 -12.42
C SER A 664 7.69 -23.48 -12.10
N THR A 665 7.36 -23.24 -10.82
CA THR A 665 6.58 -22.05 -10.41
C THR A 665 7.30 -20.73 -10.74
N VAL A 666 6.61 -19.81 -11.42
CA VAL A 666 6.98 -18.39 -11.53
C VAL A 666 6.05 -17.51 -10.69
N TRP A 667 6.57 -16.47 -10.04
CA TRP A 667 5.76 -15.57 -9.20
C TRP A 667 5.27 -14.31 -9.92
N GLY A 668 5.72 -14.07 -11.16
CA GLY A 668 5.23 -12.99 -12.02
C GLY A 668 6.19 -12.61 -13.14
N MET A 669 5.92 -11.45 -13.77
CA MET A 669 6.62 -10.97 -14.97
C MET A 669 8.15 -10.91 -14.85
N THR A 670 8.71 -10.70 -13.66
CA THR A 670 10.16 -10.65 -13.45
C THR A 670 10.81 -12.03 -13.50
N ASP A 671 10.11 -13.09 -13.09
CA ASP A 671 10.64 -14.46 -13.17
C ASP A 671 10.45 -15.05 -14.57
N ILE A 672 9.30 -14.77 -15.20
CA ILE A 672 9.05 -15.05 -16.62
C ILE A 672 10.13 -14.38 -17.49
N HIS A 673 10.50 -13.13 -17.20
CA HIS A 673 11.56 -12.41 -17.91
C HIS A 673 12.93 -13.10 -17.78
N LYS A 674 13.32 -13.60 -16.58
CA LYS A 674 14.57 -14.36 -16.42
C LYS A 674 14.62 -15.58 -17.33
N VAL A 675 13.55 -16.38 -17.35
CA VAL A 675 13.47 -17.64 -18.11
C VAL A 675 13.50 -17.35 -19.61
N LEU A 676 12.72 -16.38 -20.09
CA LEU A 676 12.72 -15.98 -21.50
C LEU A 676 14.02 -15.27 -21.93
N CYS A 677 14.74 -14.57 -21.03
CA CYS A 677 16.05 -13.99 -21.32
C CYS A 677 17.13 -15.02 -21.68
N SER A 678 17.04 -16.23 -21.15
CA SER A 678 17.95 -17.34 -21.47
C SER A 678 17.55 -18.12 -22.72
N LEU A 679 16.27 -18.09 -23.10
CA LEU A 679 15.73 -18.85 -24.24
C LEU A 679 15.69 -18.03 -25.55
N ALA A 680 15.25 -16.78 -25.48
CA ALA A 680 15.00 -15.94 -26.65
C ALA A 680 16.25 -15.59 -27.50
N PRO A 681 17.46 -15.42 -26.94
CA PRO A 681 18.64 -15.17 -27.77
C PRO A 681 18.99 -16.34 -28.68
N ALA A 682 19.05 -17.57 -28.15
CA ALA A 682 19.39 -18.77 -28.91
C ALA A 682 18.38 -19.05 -30.04
N GLN A 683 17.08 -18.89 -29.76
CA GLN A 683 16.01 -19.01 -30.76
C GLN A 683 16.10 -17.95 -31.88
N LYS A 684 16.75 -16.82 -31.65
CA LYS A 684 16.93 -15.74 -32.65
C LYS A 684 18.20 -15.91 -33.47
N GLU A 685 19.23 -16.53 -32.89
CA GLU A 685 20.47 -16.91 -33.57
C GLU A 685 20.25 -18.13 -34.48
N LYS A 686 19.53 -19.15 -33.98
CA LYS A 686 19.12 -20.33 -34.76
C LYS A 686 17.61 -20.59 -34.62
N PRO A 687 16.77 -20.00 -35.51
CA PRO A 687 15.34 -20.27 -35.52
C PRO A 687 15.02 -21.75 -35.79
N GLN A 688 14.10 -22.30 -35.01
CA GLN A 688 13.57 -23.66 -35.11
C GLN A 688 12.08 -23.66 -34.73
N PRO A 689 11.27 -24.62 -35.20
CA PRO A 689 9.88 -24.74 -34.78
C PRO A 689 9.79 -24.96 -33.26
N LEU A 690 8.82 -24.31 -32.63
CA LEU A 690 8.54 -24.44 -31.19
C LEU A 690 7.07 -24.83 -30.97
N TYR A 691 6.87 -25.85 -30.15
CA TYR A 691 5.58 -26.38 -29.76
C TYR A 691 5.20 -25.84 -28.39
N PHE A 692 4.03 -25.20 -28.34
CA PHE A 692 3.47 -24.54 -27.16
C PHE A 692 2.26 -25.32 -26.65
N VAL A 693 2.26 -25.66 -25.36
CA VAL A 693 1.13 -26.29 -24.69
C VAL A 693 0.74 -25.47 -23.46
N LYS A 694 -0.46 -24.88 -23.49
CA LYS A 694 -1.09 -24.26 -22.31
C LYS A 694 -2.14 -25.20 -21.73
N VAL A 695 -2.14 -25.32 -20.40
CA VAL A 695 -3.15 -26.06 -19.63
C VAL A 695 -3.62 -25.19 -18.45
N ASP A 696 -4.93 -25.18 -18.19
CA ASP A 696 -5.57 -24.52 -17.04
C ASP A 696 -6.20 -25.59 -16.15
N VAL A 697 -5.85 -25.60 -14.85
CA VAL A 697 -6.32 -26.62 -13.90
C VAL A 697 -7.66 -26.25 -13.28
N SER A 698 -8.66 -27.09 -13.53
CA SER A 698 -10.02 -26.99 -13.01
C SER A 698 -10.04 -27.05 -11.48
N GLY A 699 -10.23 -25.89 -10.84
CA GLY A 699 -10.51 -25.82 -9.41
C GLY A 699 -9.31 -26.10 -8.50
N ALA A 700 -8.09 -25.77 -8.94
CA ALA A 700 -6.81 -26.10 -8.29
C ALA A 700 -6.68 -25.85 -6.76
N TYR A 701 -7.50 -24.99 -6.16
CA TYR A 701 -7.54 -24.81 -4.70
C TYR A 701 -8.56 -25.72 -4.01
N GLU A 702 -9.64 -26.09 -4.70
CA GLU A 702 -10.81 -26.80 -4.18
C GLU A 702 -10.68 -28.33 -4.35
N SER A 703 -9.81 -28.80 -5.25
CA SER A 703 -9.65 -30.21 -5.61
C SER A 703 -8.53 -30.96 -4.87
N LEU A 704 -7.59 -30.26 -4.23
CA LEU A 704 -6.42 -30.86 -3.58
C LEU A 704 -6.84 -31.82 -2.42
N PRO A 705 -6.40 -33.09 -2.42
CA PRO A 705 -6.60 -34.00 -1.28
C PRO A 705 -5.86 -33.51 -0.04
N HIS A 706 -6.44 -33.69 1.15
CA HIS A 706 -5.80 -33.29 2.41
C HIS A 706 -4.59 -34.16 2.74
N ASP A 707 -4.68 -35.47 2.48
CA ASP A 707 -3.63 -36.44 2.82
C ASP A 707 -2.36 -36.18 2.01
N LYS A 708 -2.49 -35.96 0.69
CA LYS A 708 -1.36 -35.60 -0.18
C LYS A 708 -0.77 -34.22 0.16
N LEU A 709 -1.58 -33.30 0.69
CA LEU A 709 -1.07 -32.02 1.21
C LEU A 709 -0.28 -32.20 2.51
N ILE A 710 -0.73 -33.07 3.42
CA ILE A 710 0.00 -33.41 4.66
C ILE A 710 1.31 -34.11 4.32
N GLU A 711 1.31 -35.07 3.39
CA GLU A 711 2.52 -35.74 2.88
C GLU A 711 3.54 -34.75 2.31
N VAL A 712 3.14 -33.91 1.34
CA VAL A 712 4.06 -32.99 0.66
C VAL A 712 4.59 -31.91 1.61
N ILE A 713 3.78 -31.40 2.53
CA ILE A 713 4.25 -30.42 3.53
C ILE A 713 5.08 -31.09 4.63
N GLY A 714 4.80 -32.35 4.97
CA GLY A 714 5.65 -33.18 5.82
C GLY A 714 7.05 -33.34 5.22
N GLN A 715 7.15 -33.74 3.95
CA GLN A 715 8.44 -33.83 3.24
C GLN A 715 9.14 -32.47 3.06
N ALA A 716 8.38 -31.39 2.83
CA ALA A 716 8.96 -30.05 2.71
C ALA A 716 9.47 -29.48 4.05
N LEU A 717 9.04 -30.03 5.19
CA LEU A 717 9.48 -29.67 6.53
C LEU A 717 10.39 -30.73 7.18
N SER A 718 10.49 -31.96 6.65
CA SER A 718 11.25 -33.06 7.28
C SER A 718 12.73 -32.75 7.54
N PRO A 719 13.48 -32.00 6.71
CA PRO A 719 14.88 -31.68 7.00
C PRO A 719 15.04 -30.63 8.12
N VAL A 720 13.93 -29.99 8.55
CA VAL A 720 13.92 -28.77 9.36
C VAL A 720 12.96 -28.88 10.55
N HIS A 721 12.65 -30.10 11.01
CA HIS A 721 11.70 -30.33 12.12
C HIS A 721 12.16 -29.74 13.43
N ASP A 722 13.44 -29.93 13.76
CA ASP A 722 14.08 -29.50 15.00
C ASP A 722 14.91 -28.22 14.83
N GLU A 723 15.00 -27.69 13.60
CA GLU A 723 15.57 -26.36 13.34
C GLU A 723 14.68 -25.24 13.90
N LEU A 724 15.30 -24.22 14.48
CA LEU A 724 14.65 -23.02 14.99
C LEU A 724 14.51 -21.94 13.91
N PHE A 725 13.31 -21.39 13.78
CA PHE A 725 12.99 -20.31 12.83
C PHE A 725 12.91 -18.95 13.52
N THR A 726 13.84 -18.05 13.17
CA THR A 726 13.78 -16.66 13.62
C THR A 726 12.80 -15.85 12.75
N ILE A 727 11.83 -15.16 13.36
CA ILE A 727 10.84 -14.33 12.65
C ILE A 727 11.06 -12.84 12.98
N ARG A 728 11.70 -12.12 12.05
CA ARG A 728 12.00 -10.69 12.17
C ARG A 728 10.93 -9.85 11.47
N ARG A 729 10.42 -8.82 12.17
CA ARG A 729 9.51 -7.79 11.63
C ARG A 729 10.21 -6.44 11.67
N TYR A 730 10.30 -5.77 10.53
CA TYR A 730 11.00 -4.49 10.40
C TYR A 730 10.36 -3.57 9.37
N ALA A 731 10.43 -2.26 9.59
CA ALA A 731 10.14 -1.26 8.58
C ALA A 731 11.40 -1.01 7.74
N LYS A 732 11.27 -0.98 6.41
CA LYS A 732 12.28 -0.52 5.46
C LYS A 732 11.86 0.84 4.90
N ILE A 733 12.73 1.84 4.99
CA ILE A 733 12.54 3.19 4.43
C ILE A 733 13.62 3.45 3.39
N TRP A 734 13.26 4.06 2.26
CA TRP A 734 14.20 4.40 1.19
C TRP A 734 13.69 5.56 0.34
N ALA A 735 14.59 6.33 -0.26
CA ALA A 735 14.26 7.36 -1.24
C ALA A 735 13.98 6.75 -2.62
N ASP A 736 12.96 7.25 -3.30
CA ASP A 736 12.62 6.88 -4.67
C ASP A 736 12.62 8.13 -5.57
N SER A 737 13.52 8.18 -6.54
CA SER A 737 13.83 9.38 -7.37
C SER A 737 12.65 10.06 -8.09
N HIS A 738 11.45 9.47 -8.10
CA HIS A 738 10.23 10.04 -8.71
C HIS A 738 9.01 10.10 -7.79
N GLU A 739 9.00 9.31 -6.71
CA GLU A 739 7.88 9.23 -5.77
C GLU A 739 8.24 9.81 -4.38
N GLY A 740 9.48 10.24 -4.19
CA GLY A 740 10.00 10.72 -2.92
C GLY A 740 10.24 9.59 -1.93
N LEU A 741 10.11 9.90 -0.65
CA LEU A 741 10.42 8.98 0.43
C LEU A 741 9.33 7.90 0.63
N LYS A 742 9.74 6.64 0.70
CA LYS A 742 8.85 5.48 0.87
C LYS A 742 9.13 4.72 2.15
N LYS A 743 8.10 4.04 2.67
CA LYS A 743 8.21 3.01 3.72
C LYS A 743 7.45 1.74 3.32
N ALA A 744 7.96 0.59 3.73
CA ALA A 744 7.28 -0.69 3.69
C ALA A 744 7.52 -1.45 4.99
N PHE A 745 6.52 -2.20 5.46
CA PHE A 745 6.68 -3.11 6.59
C PHE A 745 6.92 -4.51 6.05
N VAL A 746 8.03 -5.11 6.47
CA VAL A 746 8.50 -6.42 6.02
C VAL A 746 8.47 -7.38 7.21
N ARG A 747 8.10 -8.63 6.94
CA ARG A 747 8.31 -9.76 7.83
C ARG A 747 9.03 -10.84 7.05
N GLN A 748 9.99 -11.47 7.70
CA GLN A 748 10.87 -12.46 7.13
C GLN A 748 11.15 -13.49 8.22
N ALA A 749 10.96 -14.78 7.90
CA ALA A 749 11.45 -15.87 8.73
C ALA A 749 12.74 -16.39 8.10
N ASP A 750 13.81 -16.55 8.87
CA ASP A 750 15.06 -17.19 8.44
C ASP A 750 15.49 -18.23 9.49
N PHE A 751 16.18 -19.27 9.03
CA PHE A 751 16.81 -20.27 9.90
C PHE A 751 17.76 -19.62 10.89
N LEU A 752 17.84 -20.16 12.10
CA LEU A 752 18.82 -19.76 13.11
C LEU A 752 20.22 -20.28 12.70
N GLU A 753 20.95 -19.50 11.90
CA GLU A 753 22.37 -19.75 11.64
C GLU A 753 23.17 -19.57 12.96
N ASP A 754 23.91 -20.60 13.41
CA ASP A 754 24.71 -20.63 14.67
C ASP A 754 25.68 -19.46 14.85
N ASN A 755 26.02 -18.80 13.73
CA ASN A 755 26.74 -17.55 13.72
C ASN A 755 25.95 -16.45 14.47
N MET A 756 26.27 -16.22 15.74
CA MET A 756 25.86 -15.10 16.63
C MET A 756 25.65 -13.72 15.96
N GLY A 757 26.32 -13.46 14.83
CA GLY A 757 26.09 -12.28 13.99
C GLY A 757 24.69 -12.21 13.35
N SER A 758 24.02 -13.33 13.11
CA SER A 758 22.71 -13.43 12.45
C SER A 758 21.57 -12.86 13.33
N THR A 759 21.67 -13.04 14.65
CA THR A 759 20.65 -12.69 15.65
C THR A 759 20.45 -11.17 15.75
N ASN A 760 21.53 -10.38 15.72
CA ASN A 760 21.44 -8.92 15.84
C ASN A 760 21.12 -8.22 14.50
N MET A 761 20.44 -7.06 14.58
CA MET A 761 20.02 -6.29 13.39
C MET A 761 21.22 -5.85 12.51
N LYS A 762 22.40 -5.62 13.09
CA LYS A 762 23.60 -5.19 12.34
C LYS A 762 24.07 -6.29 11.39
N GLY A 763 24.25 -7.52 11.85
CA GLY A 763 24.67 -8.63 11.00
C GLY A 763 23.57 -9.11 10.05
N PHE A 764 22.29 -9.07 10.46
CA PHE A 764 21.16 -9.27 9.55
C PHE A 764 21.17 -8.28 8.36
N LEU A 765 21.39 -6.99 8.63
CA LEU A 765 21.48 -5.96 7.59
C LEU A 765 22.76 -6.12 6.73
N THR A 766 23.88 -6.56 7.28
CA THR A 766 25.07 -6.97 6.51
C THR A 766 24.75 -8.14 5.57
N SER A 767 24.04 -9.16 6.04
CA SER A 767 23.61 -10.32 5.23
C SER A 767 22.67 -9.88 4.09
N LEU A 768 21.73 -8.96 4.35
CA LEU A 768 20.85 -8.38 3.32
C LEU A 768 21.59 -7.52 2.28
N GLN A 769 22.60 -6.76 2.69
CA GLN A 769 23.45 -5.98 1.76
C GLN A 769 24.35 -6.90 0.91
N ARG A 770 24.98 -7.91 1.51
CA ARG A 770 25.77 -8.93 0.78
C ARG A 770 24.92 -9.70 -0.23
N LYS A 771 23.66 -9.99 0.11
CA LYS A 771 22.66 -10.64 -0.76
C LYS A 771 22.00 -9.65 -1.76
N GLY A 772 22.45 -8.39 -1.84
CA GLY A 772 21.98 -7.37 -2.81
C GLY A 772 20.53 -6.90 -2.63
N LYS A 773 19.88 -7.19 -1.49
CA LYS A 773 18.43 -6.98 -1.28
C LYS A 773 18.08 -5.58 -0.75
N VAL A 774 19.06 -4.87 -0.20
CA VAL A 774 18.88 -3.57 0.45
C VAL A 774 20.13 -2.72 0.20
N HIS A 775 19.94 -1.49 -0.26
CA HIS A 775 20.95 -0.43 -0.38
C HIS A 775 20.25 0.91 -0.16
N HIS A 776 20.99 1.91 0.34
CA HIS A 776 20.52 3.28 0.61
C HIS A 776 19.18 3.32 1.37
N ALA A 777 19.12 2.59 2.49
CA ALA A 777 17.90 2.41 3.26
C ALA A 777 18.11 2.50 4.78
N ILE A 778 17.05 2.90 5.47
CA ILE A 778 16.93 2.86 6.93
C ILE A 778 16.05 1.66 7.30
N LEU A 779 16.53 0.80 8.21
CA LEU A 779 15.69 -0.22 8.86
C LEU A 779 15.27 0.21 10.27
N VAL A 780 14.07 -0.20 10.69
CA VAL A 780 13.60 -0.07 12.08
C VAL A 780 13.02 -1.40 12.49
N GLU A 781 13.56 -2.04 13.53
CA GLU A 781 13.00 -3.28 14.02
C GLU A 781 11.72 -3.04 14.82
N GLN A 782 10.77 -3.98 14.75
CA GLN A 782 9.45 -3.87 15.39
C GLN A 782 9.13 -5.07 16.29
N HIS A 783 9.64 -6.25 15.95
CA HIS A 783 9.48 -7.49 16.72
C HIS A 783 10.44 -8.55 16.18
N PHE A 784 10.96 -9.37 17.09
CA PHE A 784 11.78 -10.55 16.84
C PHE A 784 11.24 -11.68 17.72
N CYS A 785 11.39 -12.92 17.27
CA CYS A 785 10.98 -14.16 17.93
C CYS A 785 11.85 -15.28 17.34
N SER A 786 12.31 -16.21 18.16
CA SER A 786 13.27 -17.27 17.81
C SER A 786 12.66 -18.67 17.92
N ASP A 787 11.46 -18.76 18.46
CA ASP A 787 11.06 -19.85 19.35
C ASP A 787 10.04 -20.78 18.65
N LEU A 788 10.26 -20.98 17.35
CA LEU A 788 9.33 -21.65 16.44
C LEU A 788 10.03 -22.80 15.72
N HIS A 789 9.53 -24.02 15.95
CA HIS A 789 10.10 -25.25 15.40
C HIS A 789 9.36 -25.72 14.14
N GLY A 790 10.03 -26.48 13.26
CA GLY A 790 9.38 -27.10 12.09
C GLY A 790 8.26 -28.08 12.47
N ARG A 791 8.46 -28.88 13.53
CA ARG A 791 7.44 -29.79 14.11
C ARG A 791 6.13 -29.07 14.48
N GLU A 792 6.22 -27.87 15.05
CA GLU A 792 5.07 -27.03 15.38
C GLU A 792 4.34 -26.49 14.15
N ALA A 793 5.09 -26.19 13.08
CA ALA A 793 4.53 -25.72 11.81
C ALA A 793 3.68 -26.82 11.17
N LEU A 794 4.20 -28.06 11.14
CA LEU A 794 3.49 -29.22 10.61
C LEU A 794 2.26 -29.57 11.46
N GLN A 795 2.39 -29.63 12.79
CA GLN A 795 1.25 -29.90 13.68
C GLN A 795 0.13 -28.86 13.52
N PHE A 796 0.48 -27.56 13.45
CA PHE A 796 -0.50 -26.50 13.19
C PHE A 796 -1.11 -26.60 11.80
N PHE A 797 -0.35 -27.01 10.78
CA PHE A 797 -0.86 -27.21 9.42
C PHE A 797 -1.90 -28.33 9.35
N THR A 798 -1.63 -29.48 9.96
CA THR A 798 -2.58 -30.61 10.03
C THR A 798 -3.85 -30.22 10.79
N GLN A 799 -3.73 -29.49 11.90
CA GLN A 799 -4.87 -28.90 12.63
C GLN A 799 -5.66 -27.88 11.80
N MET A 800 -4.98 -27.10 10.94
CA MET A 800 -5.61 -26.08 10.08
C MET A 800 -6.45 -26.72 8.96
N LEU A 801 -6.03 -27.86 8.41
CA LEU A 801 -6.80 -28.61 7.41
C LEU A 801 -7.99 -29.33 8.05
N THR A 802 -7.72 -30.23 9.00
CA THR A 802 -8.74 -31.06 9.68
C THR A 802 -9.78 -30.23 10.46
N GLY A 803 -9.35 -29.10 11.04
CA GLY A 803 -10.20 -28.13 11.75
C GLY A 803 -10.87 -27.07 10.87
N SER A 804 -10.84 -27.20 9.54
CA SER A 804 -11.41 -26.20 8.61
C SER A 804 -12.96 -26.22 8.64
N VAL A 805 -13.53 -25.39 9.52
CA VAL A 805 -14.99 -25.29 9.74
C VAL A 805 -15.56 -23.99 9.14
N VAL A 806 -16.67 -24.11 8.42
CA VAL A 806 -17.27 -23.05 7.59
C VAL A 806 -18.78 -22.93 7.88
N GLN A 807 -19.24 -21.73 8.24
CA GLN A 807 -20.66 -21.43 8.40
C GLN A 807 -21.27 -20.88 7.10
N TYR A 808 -22.39 -21.44 6.69
CA TYR A 808 -23.25 -20.92 5.62
C TYR A 808 -24.72 -20.88 6.09
N GLY A 809 -25.38 -19.73 5.92
CA GLY A 809 -26.72 -19.50 6.47
C GLY A 809 -26.75 -19.64 8.00
N LYS A 810 -27.56 -20.59 8.49
CA LYS A 810 -27.59 -21.05 9.90
C LYS A 810 -26.73 -22.30 10.16
N LYS A 811 -26.35 -23.02 9.11
CA LYS A 811 -25.71 -24.35 9.17
C LYS A 811 -24.18 -24.24 9.19
N THR A 812 -23.53 -25.32 9.64
CA THR A 812 -22.08 -25.41 9.83
C THR A 812 -21.56 -26.63 9.08
N TYR A 813 -20.46 -26.46 8.36
CA TYR A 813 -19.90 -27.45 7.46
C TYR A 813 -18.41 -27.66 7.74
N ARG A 814 -17.91 -28.88 7.59
CA ARG A 814 -16.48 -29.18 7.50
C ARG A 814 -16.03 -29.08 6.04
N GLN A 815 -14.85 -28.53 5.80
CA GLN A 815 -14.20 -28.62 4.49
C GLN A 815 -13.36 -29.90 4.45
N CYS A 816 -13.80 -30.89 3.67
CA CYS A 816 -13.15 -32.21 3.60
C CYS A 816 -12.22 -32.34 2.38
N ARG A 817 -12.25 -31.39 1.45
CA ARG A 817 -11.35 -31.34 0.29
C ARG A 817 -10.92 -29.92 -0.06
N GLY A 818 -9.70 -29.77 -0.59
CA GLY A 818 -9.12 -28.50 -0.96
C GLY A 818 -8.72 -27.61 0.22
N ILE A 819 -8.19 -26.43 -0.09
CA ILE A 819 -7.67 -25.46 0.87
C ILE A 819 -8.44 -24.12 0.80
N PRO A 820 -8.59 -23.41 1.94
CA PRO A 820 -9.44 -22.23 2.02
C PRO A 820 -8.94 -21.09 1.12
N GLN A 821 -9.68 -20.80 0.04
CA GLN A 821 -9.43 -19.63 -0.80
C GLN A 821 -9.62 -18.35 0.02
N GLY A 822 -8.64 -17.45 -0.02
CA GLY A 822 -8.60 -16.24 0.81
C GLY A 822 -7.69 -16.33 2.04
N SER A 823 -7.22 -17.53 2.41
CA SER A 823 -6.08 -17.64 3.34
C SER A 823 -4.78 -17.22 2.64
N VAL A 824 -3.84 -16.64 3.40
CA VAL A 824 -2.58 -16.08 2.87
C VAL A 824 -1.57 -17.15 2.45
N VAL A 825 -1.75 -18.39 2.93
CA VAL A 825 -0.81 -19.51 2.70
C VAL A 825 -1.22 -20.38 1.50
N SER A 826 -2.50 -20.36 1.09
CA SER A 826 -3.05 -21.33 0.12
C SER A 826 -2.33 -21.35 -1.23
N SER A 827 -1.92 -20.19 -1.77
CA SER A 827 -1.20 -20.13 -3.04
C SER A 827 0.20 -20.75 -2.97
N LEU A 828 0.85 -20.75 -1.79
CA LEU A 828 2.13 -21.43 -1.59
C LEU A 828 1.94 -22.94 -1.47
N LEU A 829 0.93 -23.39 -0.72
CA LEU A 829 0.58 -24.81 -0.60
C LEU A 829 0.25 -25.43 -1.96
N CYS A 830 -0.55 -24.75 -2.78
CA CYS A 830 -0.87 -25.19 -4.15
C CYS A 830 0.40 -25.31 -5.01
N CYS A 831 1.30 -24.32 -4.95
CA CYS A 831 2.54 -24.36 -5.73
C CYS A 831 3.58 -25.38 -5.23
N LEU A 832 3.57 -25.73 -3.94
CA LEU A 832 4.36 -26.84 -3.38
C LEU A 832 3.78 -28.20 -3.78
N CYS A 833 2.45 -28.37 -3.71
CA CYS A 833 1.78 -29.61 -4.10
C CYS A 833 2.00 -29.95 -5.59
N TYR A 834 1.79 -28.97 -6.49
CA TYR A 834 2.11 -29.14 -7.91
C TYR A 834 3.61 -29.09 -8.22
N GLY A 835 4.44 -28.45 -7.38
CA GLY A 835 5.89 -28.52 -7.50
C GLY A 835 6.42 -29.92 -7.20
N HIS A 836 5.89 -30.59 -6.17
CA HIS A 836 6.16 -31.99 -5.88
C HIS A 836 5.67 -32.91 -7.01
N MET A 837 4.45 -32.69 -7.52
CA MET A 837 3.91 -33.42 -8.67
C MET A 837 4.81 -33.31 -9.92
N GLU A 838 5.26 -32.09 -10.28
CA GLU A 838 6.20 -31.85 -11.39
C GLU A 838 7.52 -32.62 -11.17
N ASN A 839 8.08 -32.57 -9.96
CA ASN A 839 9.30 -33.28 -9.59
C ASN A 839 9.11 -34.80 -9.40
N LEU A 840 7.92 -35.36 -9.65
CA LEU A 840 7.71 -36.80 -9.84
C LEU A 840 7.40 -37.12 -11.30
N LEU A 841 6.32 -36.58 -11.87
CA LEU A 841 5.81 -36.98 -13.19
C LEU A 841 6.73 -36.59 -14.37
N PHE A 842 7.54 -35.55 -14.22
CA PHE A 842 8.38 -35.03 -15.30
C PHE A 842 9.89 -35.29 -15.08
N LYS A 843 10.24 -36.14 -14.10
CA LYS A 843 11.63 -36.58 -13.84
C LYS A 843 12.24 -37.40 -14.98
N ASP A 844 11.44 -38.29 -15.55
CA ASP A 844 11.93 -39.37 -16.41
C ASP A 844 11.75 -39.09 -17.90
N ILE A 845 11.16 -37.93 -18.25
CA ILE A 845 11.20 -37.40 -19.60
C ILE A 845 12.66 -36.94 -19.88
N PRO A 846 13.35 -37.47 -20.90
CA PRO A 846 14.80 -37.33 -21.07
C PRO A 846 15.34 -35.91 -20.85
N GLY A 847 16.44 -35.80 -20.12
CA GLY A 847 17.11 -34.52 -19.87
C GLY A 847 16.47 -33.64 -18.78
N HIS A 848 15.90 -34.20 -17.71
CA HIS A 848 15.34 -33.42 -16.59
C HIS A 848 16.34 -32.49 -15.86
N LYS A 849 17.66 -32.68 -16.08
CA LYS A 849 18.71 -31.70 -15.69
C LYS A 849 18.67 -30.39 -16.52
N GLY A 850 17.99 -30.38 -17.66
CA GLY A 850 18.03 -29.31 -18.68
C GLY A 850 16.88 -28.31 -18.69
N TYR A 851 15.86 -28.44 -17.83
CA TYR A 851 14.82 -27.41 -17.71
C TYR A 851 15.42 -26.08 -17.18
N ILE A 852 15.19 -24.98 -17.91
CA ILE A 852 15.54 -23.62 -17.45
C ILE A 852 14.62 -23.18 -16.31
N ARG A 853 14.87 -23.69 -15.10
CA ARG A 853 14.12 -23.35 -13.89
C ARG A 853 14.39 -21.88 -13.49
N PRO A 854 13.36 -21.11 -13.04
CA PRO A 854 13.52 -19.72 -12.62
C PRO A 854 14.34 -19.60 -11.32
N ARG A 855 15.67 -19.53 -11.41
CA ARG A 855 16.56 -19.38 -10.23
C ARG A 855 16.17 -18.15 -9.40
N CYS A 856 15.75 -18.39 -8.15
CA CYS A 856 15.39 -17.36 -7.17
C CYS A 856 16.61 -16.66 -6.52
N THR A 857 17.50 -16.11 -7.35
CA THR A 857 18.53 -15.12 -6.98
C THR A 857 19.38 -15.45 -5.73
N SER A 858 20.31 -16.39 -5.90
CA SER A 858 21.70 -16.20 -5.48
C SER A 858 22.58 -16.22 -6.73
N VAL A 859 23.63 -15.39 -6.75
CA VAL A 859 24.69 -15.42 -7.76
C VAL A 859 25.95 -15.85 -7.02
N SER A 860 26.63 -16.88 -7.54
CA SER A 860 27.72 -17.60 -6.86
C SER A 860 27.25 -18.33 -5.58
N SER A 861 27.90 -19.42 -5.13
CA SER A 861 28.92 -20.27 -5.78
C SER A 861 29.08 -21.57 -4.99
N SER A 862 29.14 -22.72 -5.66
CA SER A 862 29.96 -23.86 -5.23
C SER A 862 30.18 -24.80 -6.42
N LEU A 863 31.44 -25.13 -6.66
CA LEU A 863 31.89 -26.26 -7.48
C LEU A 863 33.17 -26.77 -6.81
N TYR A 864 33.00 -27.36 -5.62
CA TYR A 864 34.08 -27.97 -4.82
C TYR A 864 33.49 -28.99 -3.84
N THR A 865 33.61 -30.28 -4.18
CA THR A 865 34.15 -31.37 -3.34
C THR A 865 34.06 -32.70 -4.08
N TYR A 866 35.18 -33.17 -4.61
CA TYR A 866 35.51 -34.60 -4.63
C TYR A 866 37.02 -34.73 -4.82
N ILE A 867 37.69 -35.31 -3.82
CA ILE A 867 39.13 -35.63 -3.84
C ILE A 867 39.25 -37.14 -3.73
N PRO A 868 39.83 -37.82 -4.72
CA PRO A 868 40.52 -39.10 -4.53
C PRO A 868 42.00 -38.84 -4.21
N ILE A 869 42.56 -39.65 -3.31
CA ILE A 869 44.00 -39.71 -3.02
C ILE A 869 44.64 -40.79 -3.93
N MET A 870 45.98 -40.86 -4.00
CA MET A 870 46.86 -41.58 -4.95
C MET A 870 47.30 -40.71 -6.15
N GLY A 871 48.54 -40.76 -6.65
CA GLY A 871 49.73 -41.53 -6.25
C GLY A 871 51.02 -40.94 -6.88
N ARG A 872 52.21 -41.41 -6.46
CA ARG A 872 53.52 -40.80 -6.81
C ARG A 872 53.96 -41.02 -8.29
N ARG A 873 54.95 -40.19 -8.70
CA ARG A 873 55.88 -40.29 -9.86
C ARG A 873 55.34 -39.84 -11.22
N GLY A 874 55.71 -38.61 -11.58
CA GLY A 874 55.35 -37.97 -12.85
C GLY A 874 56.14 -38.41 -14.10
N ARG A 875 55.69 -37.84 -15.21
CA ARG A 875 56.45 -37.56 -16.44
C ARG A 875 55.99 -36.20 -16.96
N SER A 876 56.83 -35.55 -17.75
CA SER A 876 56.47 -34.29 -18.41
C SER A 876 55.48 -34.55 -19.54
N PHE A 877 54.46 -33.70 -19.66
CA PHE A 877 53.65 -33.55 -20.87
C PHE A 877 53.36 -32.05 -21.08
N CYS A 878 53.47 -31.59 -22.32
CA CYS A 878 53.47 -30.16 -22.65
C CYS A 878 52.09 -29.51 -22.50
N ALA A 879 52.05 -28.30 -21.95
CA ALA A 879 50.82 -27.53 -21.77
C ALA A 879 50.40 -26.79 -23.05
N LEU A 880 49.76 -27.51 -23.97
CA LEU A 880 48.92 -26.97 -25.03
C LEU A 880 47.50 -27.56 -24.89
N ASP A 881 46.51 -26.87 -25.46
CA ASP A 881 45.09 -27.28 -25.55
C ASP A 881 44.34 -27.59 -24.23
N LEU A 882 44.04 -26.54 -23.45
CA LEU A 882 42.95 -26.60 -22.46
C LEU A 882 42.11 -25.31 -22.33
N VAL A 883 42.04 -24.51 -23.39
CA VAL A 883 41.15 -23.32 -23.49
C VAL A 883 39.95 -23.59 -24.40
N HIS A 884 39.38 -24.81 -24.36
CA HIS A 884 38.25 -25.19 -25.22
C HIS A 884 37.13 -26.03 -24.54
N CYS A 885 37.23 -26.30 -23.23
CA CYS A 885 36.29 -27.19 -22.52
C CYS A 885 35.39 -26.44 -21.50
N SER A 886 34.55 -25.51 -21.98
CA SER A 886 33.47 -24.93 -21.18
C SER A 886 32.26 -24.49 -22.02
N CYS A 887 32.49 -23.94 -23.22
CA CYS A 887 31.42 -23.46 -24.09
C CYS A 887 30.66 -24.58 -24.83
N TYR A 888 31.32 -25.71 -25.15
CA TYR A 888 30.75 -26.75 -26.01
C TYR A 888 29.49 -27.42 -25.44
N PHE A 889 29.39 -27.58 -24.12
CA PHE A 889 28.19 -28.15 -23.47
C PHE A 889 26.99 -27.18 -23.43
N ALA A 890 27.14 -25.94 -23.89
CA ALA A 890 26.03 -24.98 -24.06
C ALA A 890 25.48 -24.90 -25.50
N LEU A 891 26.14 -25.55 -26.48
CA LEU A 891 25.70 -25.54 -27.88
C LEU A 891 24.80 -26.72 -28.29
N LEU A 892 24.72 -27.78 -27.47
CA LEU A 892 23.86 -28.93 -27.73
C LEU A 892 22.50 -28.79 -27.05
N VAL A 893 21.52 -28.36 -27.86
CA VAL A 893 20.07 -28.59 -27.79
C VAL A 893 19.47 -28.74 -26.39
N LEU A 894 18.68 -27.75 -25.97
CA LEU A 894 17.39 -27.94 -25.28
C LEU A 894 16.67 -26.58 -25.14
N CYS A 895 15.88 -26.17 -26.14
CA CYS A 895 14.97 -25.00 -26.03
C CYS A 895 13.70 -25.34 -25.23
N ARG A 896 13.88 -26.01 -24.08
CA ARG A 896 12.84 -26.65 -23.28
C ARG A 896 12.53 -25.85 -22.02
N CYS A 897 11.30 -25.41 -21.90
CA CYS A 897 10.86 -24.48 -20.87
C CYS A 897 9.46 -24.85 -20.36
N LEU A 898 9.38 -25.29 -19.10
CA LEU A 898 8.11 -25.42 -18.38
C LEU A 898 8.00 -24.26 -17.38
N MET A 899 6.90 -23.53 -17.43
CA MET A 899 6.54 -22.48 -16.47
C MET A 899 5.13 -22.68 -15.94
N ARG A 900 4.91 -22.43 -14.65
CA ARG A 900 3.59 -22.47 -14.02
C ARG A 900 3.31 -21.23 -13.17
N LEU A 901 2.14 -20.61 -13.36
CA LEU A 901 1.63 -19.56 -12.48
C LEU A 901 0.41 -20.10 -11.73
N VAL A 902 0.65 -20.77 -10.60
CA VAL A 902 -0.35 -21.47 -9.78
C VAL A 902 -1.10 -22.57 -10.57
N ASP A 903 -2.16 -22.20 -11.28
CA ASP A 903 -3.12 -23.04 -12.00
C ASP A 903 -3.01 -22.94 -13.54
N ASP A 904 -2.30 -21.94 -14.06
CA ASP A 904 -1.91 -21.80 -15.48
C ASP A 904 -0.52 -22.47 -15.72
N PHE A 905 -0.48 -23.57 -16.48
CA PHE A 905 0.76 -24.20 -16.98
C PHE A 905 1.08 -23.72 -18.42
N LEU A 906 2.37 -23.63 -18.76
CA LEU A 906 2.88 -23.44 -20.12
C LEU A 906 4.17 -24.25 -20.34
N LEU A 907 4.14 -25.17 -21.30
CA LEU A 907 5.33 -25.81 -21.87
C LEU A 907 5.68 -25.16 -23.22
N ILE A 908 6.97 -24.93 -23.45
CA ILE A 908 7.57 -24.60 -24.74
C ILE A 908 8.71 -25.59 -24.98
N THR A 909 8.71 -26.27 -26.12
CA THR A 909 9.73 -27.27 -26.48
C THR A 909 9.88 -27.38 -28.02
N PRO A 910 11.08 -27.69 -28.56
CA PRO A 910 11.24 -27.98 -29.99
C PRO A 910 10.76 -29.40 -30.38
N ASP A 911 10.41 -30.26 -29.43
CA ASP A 911 9.91 -31.61 -29.70
C ASP A 911 8.36 -31.71 -29.62
N GLN A 912 7.72 -32.08 -30.73
CA GLN A 912 6.27 -32.29 -30.78
C GLN A 912 5.85 -33.53 -29.98
N HIS A 913 6.70 -34.55 -29.86
CA HIS A 913 6.38 -35.75 -29.09
C HIS A 913 6.37 -35.46 -27.58
N GLU A 914 7.36 -34.74 -27.05
CA GLU A 914 7.32 -34.23 -25.67
C GLU A 914 6.05 -33.39 -25.41
N ALA A 915 5.72 -32.49 -26.33
CA ALA A 915 4.52 -31.65 -26.21
C ALA A 915 3.21 -32.48 -26.18
N GLN A 916 3.10 -33.52 -27.02
CA GLN A 916 1.98 -34.45 -26.98
C GLN A 916 1.96 -35.32 -25.72
N ALA A 917 3.11 -35.79 -25.23
CA ALA A 917 3.21 -36.61 -24.02
C ALA A 917 2.80 -35.83 -22.76
N PHE A 918 3.31 -34.60 -22.61
CA PHE A 918 2.92 -33.67 -21.54
C PHE A 918 1.41 -33.37 -21.57
N LEU A 919 0.85 -33.14 -22.76
CA LEU A 919 -0.60 -32.94 -22.92
C LEU A 919 -1.42 -34.18 -22.53
N LYS A 920 -1.02 -35.38 -22.97
CA LYS A 920 -1.68 -36.66 -22.64
C LYS A 920 -1.71 -36.89 -21.12
N ILE A 921 -0.58 -36.71 -20.44
CA ILE A 921 -0.46 -36.86 -18.98
C ILE A 921 -1.42 -35.90 -18.24
N LEU A 922 -1.48 -34.63 -18.64
CA LEU A 922 -2.35 -33.67 -17.96
C LEU A 922 -3.83 -33.84 -18.31
N LEU A 923 -4.19 -34.22 -19.53
CA LEU A 923 -5.58 -34.49 -19.93
C LEU A 923 -6.18 -35.73 -19.26
N ALA A 924 -5.38 -36.78 -19.02
CA ALA A 924 -5.78 -37.92 -18.19
C ALA A 924 -6.05 -37.52 -16.73
N GLY A 925 -5.52 -36.36 -16.29
CA GLY A 925 -5.59 -35.88 -14.92
C GLY A 925 -4.62 -36.61 -14.00
N VAL A 926 -4.48 -36.10 -12.77
CA VAL A 926 -3.64 -36.73 -11.74
C VAL A 926 -4.45 -36.83 -10.44
N PRO A 927 -5.25 -37.91 -10.25
CA PRO A 927 -6.20 -38.03 -9.14
C PRO A 927 -5.55 -37.89 -7.76
N GLN A 928 -4.33 -38.43 -7.58
CA GLN A 928 -3.55 -38.33 -6.34
C GLN A 928 -3.30 -36.88 -5.88
N TYR A 929 -3.23 -35.93 -6.81
CA TYR A 929 -3.05 -34.49 -6.53
C TYR A 929 -4.35 -33.69 -6.75
N GLY A 930 -5.46 -34.37 -7.06
CA GLY A 930 -6.71 -33.73 -7.46
C GLY A 930 -6.58 -32.84 -8.70
N LEU A 931 -5.60 -33.10 -9.58
CA LEU A 931 -5.46 -32.34 -10.82
C LEU A 931 -6.46 -32.85 -11.85
N ALA A 932 -7.34 -31.95 -12.29
CA ALA A 932 -8.18 -32.13 -13.47
C ALA A 932 -8.03 -30.89 -14.37
N VAL A 933 -7.99 -31.09 -15.68
CA VAL A 933 -7.83 -30.00 -16.66
C VAL A 933 -9.19 -29.43 -17.06
N ASN A 934 -9.20 -28.21 -17.63
CA ASN A 934 -10.32 -27.70 -18.39
C ASN A 934 -10.00 -27.76 -19.90
N PRO A 935 -10.58 -28.71 -20.68
CA PRO A 935 -10.32 -28.86 -22.11
C PRO A 935 -10.55 -27.57 -22.91
N GLN A 936 -11.63 -26.83 -22.62
CA GLN A 936 -12.02 -25.56 -23.27
C GLN A 936 -11.03 -24.41 -23.08
N LYS A 937 -10.00 -24.61 -22.24
CA LYS A 937 -8.93 -23.65 -21.97
C LYS A 937 -7.54 -24.17 -22.32
N VAL A 938 -7.42 -25.41 -22.80
CA VAL A 938 -6.20 -25.92 -23.40
C VAL A 938 -5.95 -25.16 -24.70
N VAL A 939 -4.73 -24.69 -24.89
CA VAL A 939 -4.34 -23.97 -26.11
C VAL A 939 -3.05 -24.58 -26.65
N LEU A 940 -3.02 -24.86 -27.96
CA LEU A 940 -1.91 -25.47 -28.69
C LEU A 940 -1.56 -24.63 -29.93
N ASN A 941 -0.37 -24.79 -30.49
CA ASN A 941 -0.03 -24.26 -31.84
C ASN A 941 0.26 -25.36 -32.87
N PHE A 942 -0.12 -26.62 -32.60
CA PHE A 942 0.16 -27.77 -33.45
C PHE A 942 -1.01 -28.76 -33.44
N GLN A 943 -1.07 -29.63 -34.46
CA GLN A 943 -2.06 -30.70 -34.54
C GLN A 943 -1.66 -31.87 -33.64
N VAL A 944 -2.67 -32.49 -33.00
CA VAL A 944 -2.50 -33.64 -32.11
C VAL A 944 -2.92 -34.91 -32.82
N SER A 945 -2.10 -35.95 -32.71
CA SER A 945 -2.36 -37.25 -33.34
C SER A 945 -2.89 -38.28 -32.35
N GLY A 946 -3.75 -39.19 -32.80
CA GLY A 946 -4.35 -40.26 -31.98
C GLY A 946 -5.56 -39.81 -31.17
N SER A 947 -5.92 -40.57 -30.13
CA SER A 947 -7.19 -40.44 -29.38
C SER A 947 -7.46 -39.06 -28.75
N VAL A 948 -6.45 -38.23 -28.55
CA VAL A 948 -6.64 -36.86 -28.03
C VAL A 948 -7.25 -35.91 -29.09
N ALA A 949 -7.19 -36.27 -30.38
CA ALA A 949 -7.80 -35.50 -31.46
C ALA A 949 -9.34 -35.50 -31.45
N SER A 950 -9.98 -36.42 -30.72
CA SER A 950 -11.45 -36.49 -30.63
C SER A 950 -12.07 -35.55 -29.59
N CYS A 951 -11.27 -34.70 -28.92
CA CYS A 951 -11.74 -33.69 -27.97
C CYS A 951 -12.01 -32.35 -28.67
N PRO A 952 -13.27 -32.02 -29.07
CA PRO A 952 -13.58 -30.81 -29.85
C PRO A 952 -13.38 -29.50 -29.07
N ASP A 953 -13.28 -29.55 -27.74
CA ASP A 953 -13.08 -28.39 -26.87
C ASP A 953 -11.66 -27.78 -26.94
N ILE A 954 -10.67 -28.49 -27.50
CA ILE A 954 -9.25 -28.04 -27.46
C ILE A 954 -8.99 -26.94 -28.50
N ARG A 955 -8.50 -25.78 -28.05
CA ARG A 955 -8.23 -24.64 -28.93
C ARG A 955 -6.86 -24.74 -29.61
N ILE A 956 -6.82 -25.25 -30.84
CA ILE A 956 -5.65 -25.20 -31.71
C ILE A 956 -5.52 -23.79 -32.34
N LEU A 957 -4.30 -23.25 -32.35
CA LEU A 957 -3.91 -22.01 -33.03
C LEU A 957 -2.94 -22.34 -34.19
N PRO A 958 -2.74 -21.41 -35.16
CA PRO A 958 -1.71 -21.59 -36.19
C PRO A 958 -0.29 -21.75 -35.62
N PRO A 959 0.60 -22.50 -36.28
CA PRO A 959 1.99 -22.72 -35.82
C PRO A 959 2.74 -21.42 -35.51
N HIS A 960 2.58 -20.41 -36.38
CA HIS A 960 3.09 -19.05 -36.19
C HIS A 960 1.96 -18.15 -35.70
N CYS A 961 1.92 -17.85 -34.40
CA CYS A 961 0.88 -17.03 -33.80
C CYS A 961 1.38 -16.24 -32.57
N LEU A 962 0.50 -15.37 -32.05
CA LEU A 962 0.68 -14.68 -30.77
C LEU A 962 -0.02 -15.49 -29.66
N PHE A 963 0.72 -16.43 -29.06
CA PHE A 963 0.22 -17.42 -28.14
C PHE A 963 -0.13 -16.81 -26.74
N PRO A 964 -1.37 -16.97 -26.23
CA PRO A 964 -1.82 -16.27 -25.03
C PRO A 964 -1.58 -17.04 -23.73
N TRP A 965 -0.83 -16.47 -22.78
CA TRP A 965 -0.61 -17.07 -21.45
C TRP A 965 -0.46 -16.01 -20.35
N CYS A 966 -1.17 -16.15 -19.22
CA CYS A 966 -1.12 -15.23 -18.07
C CYS A 966 -1.30 -13.72 -18.42
N GLY A 967 -2.01 -13.42 -19.52
CA GLY A 967 -2.15 -12.07 -20.06
C GLY A 967 -0.90 -11.51 -20.73
N LEU A 968 0.04 -12.35 -21.13
CA LEU A 968 1.08 -12.07 -22.12
C LEU A 968 0.63 -12.69 -23.45
N LEU A 969 1.21 -12.20 -24.54
CA LEU A 969 1.17 -12.85 -25.85
C LEU A 969 2.63 -13.13 -26.26
N LEU A 970 2.94 -14.37 -26.60
CA LEU A 970 4.27 -14.82 -27.00
C LEU A 970 4.28 -15.10 -28.50
N ASP A 971 5.20 -14.50 -29.25
CA ASP A 971 5.45 -14.86 -30.64
C ASP A 971 6.06 -16.27 -30.70
N THR A 972 5.36 -17.25 -31.29
CA THR A 972 5.81 -18.66 -31.28
C THR A 972 7.06 -18.91 -32.11
N HIS A 973 7.44 -18.00 -33.01
CA HIS A 973 8.66 -18.10 -33.82
C HIS A 973 9.83 -17.32 -33.20
N LYS A 974 9.59 -16.07 -32.81
CA LYS A 974 10.63 -15.13 -32.34
C LYS A 974 10.77 -15.05 -30.82
N LEU A 975 9.85 -15.59 -30.04
CA LEU A 975 9.76 -15.40 -28.58
C LEU A 975 9.68 -13.92 -28.14
N ASP A 976 9.26 -13.03 -29.04
CA ASP A 976 8.94 -11.64 -28.73
C ASP A 976 7.71 -11.57 -27.81
N VAL A 977 7.80 -10.79 -26.74
CA VAL A 977 6.79 -10.76 -25.68
C VAL A 977 5.96 -9.49 -25.76
N TYR A 978 4.66 -9.65 -26.02
CA TYR A 978 3.70 -8.55 -26.04
C TYR A 978 2.78 -8.60 -24.82
N LYS A 979 2.23 -7.45 -24.43
CA LYS A 979 1.19 -7.40 -23.40
C LYS A 979 -0.18 -7.68 -24.01
N ASP A 980 -0.94 -8.60 -23.42
CA ASP A 980 -2.34 -8.79 -23.78
C ASP A 980 -3.23 -7.67 -23.22
N TYR A 981 -4.07 -7.11 -24.11
CA TYR A 981 -5.06 -6.07 -23.81
C TYR A 981 -6.52 -6.58 -23.92
N SER A 982 -6.76 -7.85 -24.29
CA SER A 982 -8.09 -8.48 -24.33
C SER A 982 -8.89 -8.26 -23.05
N SER A 983 -8.22 -8.33 -21.89
CA SER A 983 -8.76 -8.06 -20.56
C SER A 983 -9.28 -6.63 -20.33
N TYR A 984 -9.33 -5.76 -21.34
CA TYR A 984 -9.96 -4.44 -21.31
C TYR A 984 -11.18 -4.33 -22.24
N ALA A 985 -11.46 -5.34 -23.08
CA ALA A 985 -12.66 -5.38 -23.92
C ALA A 985 -13.94 -5.27 -23.07
N GLY A 986 -14.88 -4.42 -23.48
CA GLY A 986 -16.13 -4.16 -22.76
C GLY A 986 -15.96 -3.47 -21.40
N LEU A 987 -14.75 -2.99 -21.05
CA LEU A 987 -14.51 -2.28 -19.79
C LEU A 987 -14.30 -0.78 -20.03
N SER A 988 -15.05 0.07 -19.32
CA SER A 988 -14.66 1.49 -19.19
C SER A 988 -13.37 1.61 -18.39
N LEU A 989 -12.39 2.30 -18.96
CA LEU A 989 -11.08 2.54 -18.36
C LEU A 989 -11.14 3.32 -17.06
N ARG A 990 -12.26 3.99 -16.76
CA ARG A 990 -12.59 4.56 -15.43
C ARG A 990 -12.32 3.56 -14.31
N TYR A 991 -12.77 2.31 -14.47
CA TYR A 991 -12.62 1.27 -13.45
C TYR A 991 -11.23 0.60 -13.46
N SER A 992 -10.35 0.96 -14.40
CA SER A 992 -8.97 0.44 -14.47
C SER A 992 -7.99 1.11 -13.49
N LEU A 993 -8.43 2.19 -12.82
CA LEU A 993 -7.62 2.99 -11.91
C LEU A 993 -8.48 3.56 -10.77
N THR A 994 -7.85 4.21 -9.80
CA THR A 994 -8.55 4.98 -8.76
C THR A 994 -7.68 6.17 -8.38
N LEU A 995 -8.13 7.38 -8.75
CA LEU A 995 -7.52 8.63 -8.33
C LEU A 995 -7.62 8.77 -6.81
N GLY A 996 -8.86 8.77 -6.30
CA GLY A 996 -9.22 9.18 -4.95
C GLY A 996 -9.33 10.71 -4.83
N SER A 997 -9.93 11.16 -3.73
CA SER A 997 -10.15 12.57 -3.40
C SER A 997 -8.96 13.19 -2.65
N SER A 998 -8.54 14.40 -3.03
CA SER A 998 -7.57 15.25 -2.32
C SER A 998 -7.68 16.70 -2.79
N HIS A 999 -7.21 17.64 -1.95
CA HIS A 999 -7.11 19.06 -2.30
C HIS A 999 -6.34 19.32 -3.60
N SER A 1000 -5.27 18.57 -3.85
CA SER A 1000 -4.42 18.69 -5.05
C SER A 1000 -4.69 17.59 -6.08
N ALA A 1001 -5.94 17.48 -6.53
CA ALA A 1001 -6.41 16.43 -7.45
C ALA A 1001 -5.54 16.25 -8.71
N GLY A 1002 -5.09 17.32 -9.36
CA GLY A 1002 -4.15 17.24 -10.49
C GLY A 1002 -2.81 16.60 -10.12
N GLN A 1003 -2.24 16.95 -8.96
CA GLN A 1003 -0.98 16.35 -8.47
C GLN A 1003 -1.19 14.90 -7.95
N GLN A 1004 -2.41 14.53 -7.58
CA GLN A 1004 -2.79 13.13 -7.32
C GLN A 1004 -2.90 12.33 -8.62
N MET A 1005 -3.50 12.91 -9.67
CA MET A 1005 -3.52 12.34 -11.03
C MET A 1005 -2.10 12.13 -11.56
N LYS A 1006 -1.22 13.14 -11.52
CA LYS A 1006 0.20 13.03 -11.90
C LYS A 1006 0.89 11.86 -11.19
N ARG A 1007 0.83 11.81 -9.85
CA ARG A 1007 1.41 10.69 -9.06
C ARG A 1007 0.83 9.32 -9.44
N LYS A 1008 -0.49 9.22 -9.64
CA LYS A 1008 -1.17 7.97 -10.00
C LYS A 1008 -0.80 7.48 -11.40
N LEU A 1009 -0.73 8.38 -12.38
CA LEU A 1009 -0.31 8.05 -13.75
C LEU A 1009 1.16 7.62 -13.77
N MET A 1010 2.08 8.36 -13.14
CA MET A 1010 3.49 7.97 -13.02
C MET A 1010 3.69 6.59 -12.36
N ALA A 1011 2.96 6.30 -11.28
CA ALA A 1011 3.03 4.99 -10.62
C ALA A 1011 2.46 3.86 -11.49
N ILE A 1012 1.41 4.10 -12.26
CA ILE A 1012 0.88 3.14 -13.25
C ILE A 1012 1.87 2.94 -14.40
N LEU A 1013 2.51 4.02 -14.89
CA LEU A 1013 3.51 3.97 -15.95
C LEU A 1013 4.69 3.10 -15.52
N ARG A 1014 5.28 3.37 -14.35
CA ARG A 1014 6.31 2.55 -13.70
C ARG A 1014 5.94 1.06 -13.63
N LEU A 1015 4.70 0.75 -13.22
CA LEU A 1015 4.24 -0.62 -13.02
C LEU A 1015 3.98 -1.37 -14.34
N LYS A 1016 3.84 -0.67 -15.48
CA LYS A 1016 3.62 -1.27 -16.80
C LYS A 1016 4.86 -1.25 -17.70
N CYS A 1017 5.76 -0.29 -17.49
CA CYS A 1017 7.09 -0.23 -18.08
C CYS A 1017 8.05 -1.27 -17.46
N HIS A 1018 7.70 -2.55 -17.59
CA HIS A 1018 8.51 -3.68 -17.11
C HIS A 1018 9.52 -4.12 -18.17
N ALA A 1019 10.69 -4.59 -17.74
CA ALA A 1019 11.81 -4.95 -18.62
C ALA A 1019 11.44 -6.02 -19.66
N LEU A 1020 10.56 -6.97 -19.31
CA LEU A 1020 10.02 -8.02 -20.18
C LEU A 1020 9.55 -7.53 -21.57
N PHE A 1021 9.05 -6.30 -21.68
CA PHE A 1021 8.51 -5.74 -22.93
C PHE A 1021 9.50 -4.86 -23.71
N PHE A 1022 10.62 -4.47 -23.08
CA PHE A 1022 11.55 -3.44 -23.57
C PHE A 1022 13.00 -3.89 -23.66
N ASP A 1023 13.37 -5.00 -23.01
CA ASP A 1023 14.70 -5.60 -23.08
C ASP A 1023 14.95 -6.13 -24.51
N LEU A 1024 15.95 -5.56 -25.17
CA LEU A 1024 16.36 -5.87 -26.54
C LEU A 1024 17.13 -7.20 -26.65
N LYS A 1025 17.50 -7.83 -25.53
CA LYS A 1025 17.98 -9.22 -25.52
C LYS A 1025 16.82 -10.21 -25.64
N THR A 1026 15.69 -9.91 -24.98
CA THR A 1026 14.48 -10.74 -25.06
C THR A 1026 13.66 -10.44 -26.31
N ASN A 1027 13.54 -9.17 -26.72
CA ASN A 1027 12.60 -8.70 -27.74
C ASN A 1027 13.29 -8.08 -28.96
N SER A 1028 12.73 -8.28 -30.15
CA SER A 1028 13.14 -7.55 -31.35
C SER A 1028 12.84 -6.05 -31.23
N LEU A 1029 13.57 -5.24 -32.01
CA LEU A 1029 13.39 -3.79 -32.01
C LEU A 1029 11.97 -3.38 -32.45
N GLU A 1030 11.35 -4.12 -33.38
CA GLU A 1030 9.95 -3.93 -33.78
C GLU A 1030 9.01 -4.19 -32.60
N ALA A 1031 9.17 -5.32 -31.91
CA ALA A 1031 8.37 -5.67 -30.75
C ALA A 1031 8.46 -4.62 -29.65
N VAL A 1032 9.67 -4.09 -29.37
CA VAL A 1032 9.87 -3.01 -28.40
C VAL A 1032 9.12 -1.73 -28.80
N TYR A 1033 9.23 -1.26 -30.06
CA TYR A 1033 8.48 -0.07 -30.50
C TYR A 1033 6.95 -0.28 -30.44
N LYS A 1034 6.46 -1.47 -30.83
CA LYS A 1034 5.04 -1.85 -30.81
C LYS A 1034 4.50 -1.97 -29.37
N ASN A 1035 5.30 -2.49 -28.44
CA ASN A 1035 5.01 -2.52 -27.01
C ASN A 1035 4.93 -1.11 -26.41
N ILE A 1036 5.89 -0.22 -26.73
CA ILE A 1036 5.86 1.18 -26.31
C ILE A 1036 4.58 1.85 -26.84
N TYR A 1037 4.26 1.68 -28.13
CA TYR A 1037 3.07 2.28 -28.73
C TYR A 1037 1.78 1.89 -28.00
N LYS A 1038 1.49 0.58 -27.87
CA LYS A 1038 0.28 0.09 -27.19
C LYS A 1038 0.22 0.52 -25.72
N LEU A 1039 1.34 0.47 -25.00
CA LEU A 1039 1.42 0.90 -23.60
C LEU A 1039 1.11 2.39 -23.45
N VAL A 1040 1.66 3.24 -24.31
CA VAL A 1040 1.47 4.69 -24.30
C VAL A 1040 0.07 5.08 -24.78
N LEU A 1041 -0.51 4.36 -25.75
CA LEU A 1041 -1.91 4.53 -26.19
C LEU A 1041 -2.87 4.29 -25.02
N LEU A 1042 -2.72 3.17 -24.30
CA LEU A 1042 -3.53 2.91 -23.11
C LEU A 1042 -3.29 3.95 -21.99
N HIS A 1043 -2.09 4.54 -21.95
CA HIS A 1043 -1.78 5.62 -21.00
C HIS A 1043 -2.46 6.94 -21.38
N ALA A 1044 -2.54 7.29 -22.67
CA ALA A 1044 -3.28 8.44 -23.18
C ALA A 1044 -4.79 8.31 -22.88
N CYS A 1045 -5.37 7.12 -23.10
CA CYS A 1045 -6.76 6.84 -22.73
C CYS A 1045 -7.00 7.00 -21.21
N ARG A 1046 -6.08 6.50 -20.36
CA ARG A 1046 -6.15 6.73 -18.90
C ARG A 1046 -6.00 8.19 -18.52
N PHE A 1047 -5.12 8.94 -19.17
CA PHE A 1047 -4.93 10.37 -18.93
C PHE A 1047 -6.22 11.14 -19.25
N HIS A 1048 -6.88 10.83 -20.37
CA HIS A 1048 -8.16 11.43 -20.76
C HIS A 1048 -9.25 11.21 -19.68
N VAL A 1049 -9.47 9.95 -19.29
CA VAL A 1049 -10.46 9.57 -18.28
C VAL A 1049 -10.14 10.19 -16.91
N CYS A 1050 -8.86 10.29 -16.54
CA CYS A 1050 -8.43 10.99 -15.34
C CYS A 1050 -8.75 12.50 -15.40
N ALA A 1051 -8.46 13.15 -16.52
CA ALA A 1051 -8.69 14.59 -16.72
C ALA A 1051 -10.19 14.96 -16.68
N GLN A 1052 -11.06 14.13 -17.28
CA GLN A 1052 -12.51 14.26 -17.16
C GLN A 1052 -13.02 14.04 -15.72
N SER A 1053 -12.34 13.21 -14.93
CA SER A 1053 -12.75 12.85 -13.57
C SER A 1053 -12.26 13.83 -12.48
N LEU A 1054 -11.73 14.99 -12.84
CA LEU A 1054 -11.23 15.97 -11.88
C LEU A 1054 -12.39 16.71 -11.15
N PRO A 1055 -12.27 16.93 -9.84
CA PRO A 1055 -13.32 17.58 -9.05
C PRO A 1055 -13.39 19.09 -9.31
N PHE A 1056 -14.41 19.74 -8.73
CA PHE A 1056 -14.62 21.20 -8.73
C PHE A 1056 -14.73 21.85 -10.13
N GLY A 1057 -14.89 21.07 -11.21
CA GLY A 1057 -14.89 21.60 -12.57
C GLY A 1057 -13.53 22.12 -13.02
N GLN A 1058 -12.44 21.50 -12.53
CA GLN A 1058 -11.11 21.67 -13.10
C GLN A 1058 -11.09 21.03 -14.50
N THR A 1059 -10.64 21.79 -15.50
CA THR A 1059 -10.58 21.36 -16.91
C THR A 1059 -9.20 21.63 -17.48
N VAL A 1060 -8.84 20.95 -18.57
CA VAL A 1060 -7.53 21.10 -19.20
C VAL A 1060 -7.31 22.53 -19.71
N SER A 1061 -8.34 23.15 -20.29
CA SER A 1061 -8.35 24.56 -20.71
C SER A 1061 -8.05 25.57 -19.60
N LYS A 1062 -8.22 25.22 -18.31
CA LYS A 1062 -7.90 26.12 -17.19
C LYS A 1062 -6.44 26.08 -16.76
N ASN A 1063 -5.67 25.07 -17.18
CA ASN A 1063 -4.23 24.99 -16.92
C ASN A 1063 -3.54 24.07 -17.95
N PRO A 1064 -3.52 24.45 -19.25
CA PRO A 1064 -2.98 23.59 -20.30
C PRO A 1064 -1.48 23.29 -20.10
N VAL A 1065 -0.73 24.21 -19.48
CA VAL A 1065 0.70 24.07 -19.18
C VAL A 1065 0.97 22.87 -18.27
N PHE A 1066 0.22 22.71 -17.17
CA PHE A 1066 0.37 21.57 -16.26
C PHE A 1066 0.16 20.22 -16.98
N PHE A 1067 -0.88 20.14 -17.82
CA PHE A 1067 -1.21 18.92 -18.55
C PHE A 1067 -0.19 18.61 -19.65
N LEU A 1068 0.32 19.63 -20.35
CA LEU A 1068 1.37 19.48 -21.35
C LEU A 1068 2.71 19.06 -20.71
N GLN A 1069 3.10 19.67 -19.58
CA GLN A 1069 4.27 19.26 -18.81
C GLN A 1069 4.16 17.79 -18.35
N LEU A 1070 3.00 17.37 -17.84
CA LEU A 1070 2.75 15.98 -17.42
C LEU A 1070 2.96 14.98 -18.57
N ILE A 1071 2.58 15.32 -19.82
CA ILE A 1071 2.82 14.46 -20.99
C ILE A 1071 4.32 14.27 -21.25
N TRP A 1072 5.10 15.35 -21.21
CA TRP A 1072 6.55 15.28 -21.47
C TRP A 1072 7.33 14.62 -20.33
N GLU A 1073 6.96 14.85 -19.08
CA GLU A 1073 7.52 14.12 -17.93
C GLU A 1073 7.27 12.60 -18.06
N MET A 1074 6.09 12.18 -18.54
CA MET A 1074 5.79 10.77 -18.77
C MET A 1074 6.64 10.18 -19.90
N ALA A 1075 6.88 10.93 -20.98
CA ALA A 1075 7.77 10.50 -22.07
C ALA A 1075 9.23 10.35 -21.59
N GLN A 1076 9.75 11.34 -20.85
CA GLN A 1076 11.09 11.30 -20.25
C GLN A 1076 11.23 10.14 -19.26
N TYR A 1077 10.22 9.90 -18.41
CA TYR A 1077 10.26 8.82 -17.43
C TYR A 1077 10.18 7.44 -18.10
N CYS A 1078 9.33 7.27 -19.12
CA CYS A 1078 9.28 6.05 -19.92
C CYS A 1078 10.64 5.74 -20.57
N ASN A 1079 11.30 6.74 -21.17
CA ASN A 1079 12.64 6.60 -21.72
C ASN A 1079 13.68 6.19 -20.64
N LYS A 1080 13.66 6.82 -19.46
CA LYS A 1080 14.54 6.46 -18.33
C LYS A 1080 14.35 5.00 -17.88
N LEU A 1081 13.14 4.45 -17.99
CA LEU A 1081 12.86 3.04 -17.70
C LEU A 1081 13.33 2.11 -18.83
N ILE A 1082 13.12 2.46 -20.09
CA ILE A 1082 13.63 1.71 -21.26
C ILE A 1082 15.16 1.61 -21.21
N ARG A 1083 15.87 2.73 -20.97
CA ARG A 1083 17.33 2.73 -20.76
C ARG A 1083 17.76 1.86 -19.58
N ARG A 1084 17.02 1.89 -18.46
CA ARG A 1084 17.33 1.06 -17.27
C ARG A 1084 17.22 -0.44 -17.54
N SER A 1085 16.29 -0.87 -18.38
CA SER A 1085 16.14 -2.28 -18.79
C SER A 1085 17.25 -2.75 -19.72
N ASN A 1086 17.93 -1.83 -20.42
CA ASN A 1086 18.90 -2.10 -21.49
C ASN A 1086 20.29 -1.53 -21.17
N LYS A 1087 20.70 -1.59 -19.90
CA LYS A 1087 22.05 -1.14 -19.49
C LYS A 1087 23.14 -1.90 -20.27
N GLY A 1088 24.11 -1.16 -20.80
CA GLY A 1088 25.20 -1.69 -21.62
C GLY A 1088 24.96 -1.65 -23.12
N LEU A 1089 23.75 -1.29 -23.59
CA LEU A 1089 23.47 -1.04 -25.01
C LEU A 1089 23.52 0.45 -25.35
N ILE A 1090 23.99 0.79 -26.56
CA ILE A 1090 24.07 2.18 -27.04
C ILE A 1090 22.67 2.68 -27.40
N LEU A 1091 22.06 3.37 -26.43
CA LEU A 1091 20.78 4.05 -26.55
C LEU A 1091 21.05 5.56 -26.49
N GLY A 1092 20.82 6.26 -27.60
CA GLY A 1092 21.32 7.63 -27.78
C GLY A 1092 20.83 8.58 -26.69
N ASP A 1093 21.77 9.23 -25.99
CA ASP A 1093 21.40 9.97 -24.78
C ASP A 1093 20.94 11.41 -25.03
N LYS A 1094 21.37 11.98 -26.16
CA LYS A 1094 20.89 13.23 -26.82
C LYS A 1094 21.42 13.37 -28.25
N ALA A 1095 22.57 12.75 -28.56
CA ALA A 1095 23.11 12.65 -29.92
C ALA A 1095 22.24 11.76 -30.84
N GLN A 1096 22.45 11.87 -32.15
CA GLN A 1096 21.67 11.17 -33.18
C GLN A 1096 21.97 9.66 -33.32
N THR A 1097 22.68 9.06 -32.37
CA THR A 1097 23.28 7.71 -32.47
C THR A 1097 22.74 6.77 -31.39
N GLY A 1098 22.16 5.63 -31.77
CA GLY A 1098 21.71 4.57 -30.87
C GLY A 1098 20.44 3.84 -31.31
N ILE A 1099 20.20 2.65 -30.74
CA ILE A 1099 19.19 1.68 -31.22
C ILE A 1099 17.75 2.17 -31.01
N VAL A 1100 17.46 2.72 -29.82
CA VAL A 1100 16.22 3.44 -29.52
C VAL A 1100 16.59 4.86 -29.11
N GLN A 1101 15.99 5.85 -29.78
CA GLN A 1101 16.20 7.27 -29.49
C GLN A 1101 15.07 7.85 -28.64
N TYR A 1102 15.40 8.86 -27.83
CA TYR A 1102 14.39 9.60 -27.06
C TYR A 1102 13.34 10.24 -27.98
N GLU A 1103 13.77 10.82 -29.09
CA GLU A 1103 12.92 11.44 -30.13
C GLU A 1103 11.85 10.49 -30.66
N ALA A 1104 12.18 9.20 -30.83
CA ALA A 1104 11.25 8.19 -31.32
C ALA A 1104 10.19 7.84 -30.25
N VAL A 1105 10.61 7.75 -28.97
CA VAL A 1105 9.67 7.60 -27.84
C VAL A 1105 8.78 8.83 -27.69
N GLU A 1106 9.34 10.03 -27.82
CA GLU A 1106 8.59 11.29 -27.75
C GLU A 1106 7.59 11.43 -28.92
N LEU A 1107 7.94 10.95 -30.12
CA LEU A 1107 7.04 10.91 -31.28
C LEU A 1107 5.90 9.89 -31.09
N LEU A 1108 6.17 8.71 -30.50
CA LEU A 1108 5.11 7.76 -30.13
C LEU A 1108 4.14 8.39 -29.10
N PHE A 1109 4.64 9.14 -28.11
CA PHE A 1109 3.78 9.94 -27.22
C PHE A 1109 2.96 10.97 -27.99
N CYS A 1110 3.55 11.71 -28.94
CA CYS A 1110 2.79 12.63 -29.80
C CYS A 1110 1.66 11.92 -30.55
N LEU A 1111 1.94 10.78 -31.19
CA LEU A 1111 0.98 10.03 -31.99
C LEU A 1111 -0.18 9.48 -31.14
N CYS A 1112 0.12 8.84 -30.00
CA CYS A 1112 -0.90 8.30 -29.10
C CYS A 1112 -1.79 9.38 -28.48
N PHE A 1113 -1.21 10.49 -28.01
CA PHE A 1113 -1.99 11.56 -27.40
C PHE A 1113 -2.77 12.36 -28.46
N LEU A 1114 -2.25 12.56 -29.67
CA LEU A 1114 -3.05 13.17 -30.75
C LEU A 1114 -4.24 12.29 -31.14
N LEU A 1115 -4.08 10.96 -31.22
CA LEU A 1115 -5.17 10.04 -31.54
C LEU A 1115 -6.32 10.13 -30.52
N VAL A 1116 -6.01 10.02 -29.22
CA VAL A 1116 -7.03 10.05 -28.16
C VAL A 1116 -7.62 11.44 -27.94
N LEU A 1117 -6.80 12.50 -27.95
CA LEU A 1117 -7.28 13.84 -27.62
C LEU A 1117 -8.00 14.54 -28.78
N SER A 1118 -7.75 14.16 -30.04
CA SER A 1118 -8.43 14.73 -31.20
C SER A 1118 -9.91 14.37 -31.27
N GLN A 1119 -10.29 13.16 -30.84
CA GLN A 1119 -11.69 12.73 -30.64
C GLN A 1119 -12.48 13.65 -29.70
N HIS A 1120 -11.78 14.43 -28.87
CA HIS A 1120 -12.36 15.35 -27.89
C HIS A 1120 -11.86 16.79 -28.08
N ARG A 1121 -11.69 17.23 -29.34
CA ARG A 1121 -11.11 18.52 -29.77
C ARG A 1121 -11.53 19.73 -28.93
N LEU A 1122 -12.80 19.83 -28.53
CA LEU A 1122 -13.33 20.94 -27.70
C LEU A 1122 -12.69 21.03 -26.30
N LEU A 1123 -12.26 19.92 -25.71
CA LEU A 1123 -11.64 19.88 -24.38
C LEU A 1123 -10.12 20.05 -24.39
N TYR A 1124 -9.47 19.84 -25.54
CA TYR A 1124 -8.01 19.71 -25.66
C TYR A 1124 -7.38 20.61 -26.74
N LYS A 1125 -8.13 21.56 -27.33
CA LYS A 1125 -7.69 22.50 -28.39
C LYS A 1125 -6.27 23.03 -28.18
N ASP A 1126 -5.99 23.50 -26.96
CA ASP A 1126 -4.73 24.16 -26.59
C ASP A 1126 -3.54 23.17 -26.57
N LEU A 1127 -3.78 21.91 -26.17
CA LEU A 1127 -2.76 20.85 -26.17
C LEU A 1127 -2.51 20.32 -27.59
N LEU A 1128 -3.56 20.15 -28.38
CA LEU A 1128 -3.47 19.61 -29.74
C LEU A 1128 -2.54 20.46 -30.62
N ALA A 1129 -2.62 21.80 -30.53
CA ALA A 1129 -1.73 22.70 -31.26
C ALA A 1129 -0.24 22.46 -30.91
N HIS A 1130 0.08 22.34 -29.62
CA HIS A 1130 1.44 22.07 -29.14
C HIS A 1130 1.94 20.69 -29.56
N LEU A 1131 1.09 19.65 -29.45
CA LEU A 1131 1.40 18.29 -29.89
C LEU A 1131 1.64 18.21 -31.40
N HIS A 1132 0.83 18.90 -32.23
CA HIS A 1132 1.04 18.97 -33.69
C HIS A 1132 2.30 19.77 -34.08
N LYS A 1133 2.69 20.80 -33.31
CA LYS A 1133 3.97 21.50 -33.50
C LYS A 1133 5.15 20.60 -33.14
N ARG A 1134 5.09 19.88 -32.01
CA ARG A 1134 6.16 18.97 -31.57
C ARG A 1134 6.29 17.74 -32.47
N LYS A 1135 5.17 17.12 -32.91
CA LYS A 1135 5.15 16.02 -33.89
C LYS A 1135 5.96 16.37 -35.14
N ARG A 1136 5.62 17.48 -35.82
CA ARG A 1136 6.31 17.94 -37.04
C ARG A 1136 7.79 18.24 -36.81
N SER A 1137 8.16 18.74 -35.63
CA SER A 1137 9.57 18.95 -35.26
C SER A 1137 10.34 17.64 -35.04
N LEU A 1138 9.70 16.61 -34.47
CA LEU A 1138 10.31 15.29 -34.27
C LEU A 1138 10.41 14.48 -35.57
N GLU A 1139 9.39 14.56 -36.43
CA GLU A 1139 9.42 13.92 -37.76
C GLU A 1139 10.56 14.46 -38.64
N ARG A 1140 10.97 15.73 -38.49
CA ARG A 1140 12.15 16.30 -39.16
C ARG A 1140 13.50 15.99 -38.48
N ARG A 1141 13.49 15.47 -37.24
CA ARG A 1141 14.71 15.14 -36.47
C ARG A 1141 15.03 13.64 -36.44
N LEU A 1142 14.16 12.81 -37.01
CA LEU A 1142 14.29 11.37 -37.12
C LEU A 1142 14.50 11.00 -38.59
N GLY A 1143 15.68 10.46 -38.93
CA GLY A 1143 15.95 9.95 -40.27
C GLY A 1143 15.03 8.79 -40.65
N ASP A 1144 14.83 8.59 -41.96
CA ASP A 1144 13.67 7.88 -42.52
C ASP A 1144 13.49 6.46 -42.02
N LEU A 1145 14.55 5.66 -41.89
CA LEU A 1145 14.47 4.29 -41.35
C LEU A 1145 13.90 4.24 -39.92
N ARG A 1146 14.18 5.25 -39.10
CA ARG A 1146 13.69 5.35 -37.71
C ARG A 1146 12.26 5.87 -37.67
N LEU A 1147 11.95 6.84 -38.53
CA LEU A 1147 10.59 7.34 -38.73
C LEU A 1147 9.65 6.26 -39.29
N ALA A 1148 10.13 5.42 -40.20
CA ALA A 1148 9.44 4.25 -40.74
C ALA A 1148 9.14 3.22 -39.65
N ARG A 1149 10.11 2.86 -38.81
CA ARG A 1149 9.89 1.96 -37.64
C ARG A 1149 8.85 2.51 -36.65
N VAL A 1150 8.85 3.83 -36.41
CA VAL A 1150 7.81 4.48 -35.58
C VAL A 1150 6.43 4.44 -36.26
N ARG A 1151 6.35 4.65 -37.58
CA ARG A 1151 5.11 4.56 -38.37
C ARG A 1151 4.56 3.12 -38.42
N GLN A 1152 5.43 2.13 -38.61
CA GLN A 1152 5.12 0.69 -38.57
C GLN A 1152 4.53 0.28 -37.21
N ALA A 1153 5.19 0.65 -36.11
CA ALA A 1153 4.70 0.37 -34.76
C ALA A 1153 3.37 1.08 -34.41
N ALA A 1154 3.08 2.19 -35.09
CA ALA A 1154 1.83 2.94 -34.99
C ALA A 1154 0.79 2.59 -36.08
N SER A 1155 0.96 1.45 -36.77
CA SER A 1155 0.04 0.93 -37.78
C SER A 1155 -0.55 -0.43 -37.34
N PRO A 1156 -1.88 -0.62 -37.40
CA PRO A 1156 -2.92 0.39 -37.61
C PRO A 1156 -2.98 1.40 -36.44
N ARG A 1157 -3.47 2.62 -36.72
CA ARG A 1157 -3.55 3.71 -35.72
C ARG A 1157 -4.33 3.31 -34.46
N THR A 1158 -5.41 2.56 -34.63
CA THR A 1158 -6.11 1.92 -33.51
C THR A 1158 -5.92 0.41 -33.65
N PRO A 1159 -5.11 -0.24 -32.79
CA PRO A 1159 -4.99 -1.69 -32.79
C PRO A 1159 -6.32 -2.37 -32.52
N VAL A 1160 -6.55 -3.55 -33.10
CA VAL A 1160 -7.83 -4.28 -32.98
C VAL A 1160 -8.21 -4.55 -31.51
N ASP A 1161 -7.21 -4.90 -30.69
CA ASP A 1161 -7.33 -5.11 -29.25
C ASP A 1161 -7.66 -3.84 -28.43
N PHE A 1162 -7.73 -2.67 -29.08
CA PHE A 1162 -8.16 -1.40 -28.48
C PHE A 1162 -9.58 -0.99 -28.90
N LEU A 1163 -10.14 -1.54 -30.00
CA LEU A 1163 -11.47 -1.17 -30.51
C LEU A 1163 -12.60 -1.47 -29.50
N ALA A 1164 -12.46 -2.56 -28.74
CA ALA A 1164 -13.44 -2.95 -27.73
C ALA A 1164 -13.25 -2.25 -26.37
N ILE A 1165 -12.27 -1.35 -26.22
CA ILE A 1165 -11.97 -0.68 -24.96
C ILE A 1165 -12.79 0.62 -24.86
N GLN A 1166 -13.60 0.74 -23.81
CA GLN A 1166 -14.37 1.95 -23.56
C GLN A 1166 -13.54 2.93 -22.73
N THR A 1167 -13.55 4.22 -23.10
CA THR A 1167 -12.97 5.30 -22.28
C THR A 1167 -14.00 5.81 -21.28
#